data_AF-A0A2N1U9C1-F1
#
_entry.id   AF-A0A2N1U9C1-F1
#
_cell.length_a   1.000
_cell.length_b   1.000
_cell.length_c   1.000
_cell.angle_alpha   90.00
_cell.angle_beta   90.00
_cell.angle_gamma   90.00
#
_symmetry.space_group_name_H-M   'P 1'
#
loop_
_entity.id
_entity.type
_entity.pdbx_description
1 polymer ?
#
loop_
_entity_poly.entity_id
_entity_poly.type
_entity_poly.pdbx_seq_one_letter_code
_entity_poly.pdbx_strand_id
1 'polypeptide(L)'
;MRKKLIYLISFVVLLTLAGNVSADLDTDPNLAAHYKLDGDANDTGIVSPAANGVLNGDPGWTNGRVGVGGSIDFDGSSEWVQIPDANKLDITDNLTVAFWMRVDNFGSRWQTVVIKGIAWDQYVWKFEHSYATEGGIFFRVGGEGGTGVGVTSSILVDDGNWHHIAGTYEKATGAANLYIDGIWAAGASAAAGTAIPTNEHPLYINLVKDGKHLDGGIDDLRIYKRVLSSDEIEALGDNIPYLQAHDPNPKTGQAGVLANAILSWTKGDYALTHDVYLGTDATAVTNANTSTTGIFRGNQAGTTYTPLVPLELGNKTYYWRIDEVNSPGLWPGWVWSFKTASASATNPGPADGYQYAALDVNLTWTAGYGALRHKVYFGTTNPPPTTAVATILMTDDPNTSWNPPGNLTKGVTYYWKIIAYDYLAGGSGNAAVGPVWSFRATNQLRGWWKFDDGDGNTPDDSSGNNNHAVFGVSPNSLPAWTTDGRIGKALEFDGDQDWVEVRRDPNLNITKSMTLAVWIKINNFGGDNQSIIGKFDNWKFERAGTSGTILWCIEGGAPWTTYGNISIDDGGWHHLAGTYDGATGVQTLYVDGVQDMQTSGTPHTIPTSTNPLYIGSNGLACVIDDLRLYDYCLSGSEISVLVDIPWPPYARTPKPADKSTVAMEPDKMLTLSWVAGPGATSHDVYFGTSFSDVNNADHSTPAGVFKVNQVSTTYGVGPLETEKTYYWRIDELGAGAPKGFVWRFTTAEYFSVDNFEDYSNTSPNRIFDPNGWIAGGGGLVDLSDSNIVTVHGGRQAMALEYDNLASPYDSNATRTFGSSQDWTADGVKSLELWVRGWPAYVGGWTEASGTHTITASGTDIEDVPNVKSGTGYHDEFHYAYKQITGSGIVEITAKVESINPTDPCVPINAWAKVGVMVRDSLDPNSKNALMCITPEMGAAFQYRKLDAGGTTSYNYHASGEDYVALRDINAPYWVRLELDSDYGDIRAYHSSNGSSWTEVQGVNLEIPGMNLPVYVGLAVTAHNASAVCTAEFSNVSITGGTPSGWSNQDIGIYSNVGALPLYITLEDDSAGSNTIIHTDPNIVLQPSWQAWNIALSDFTGVDLTKIKKITLGVGPAAGEGTIFVDDIMLYPPRCMPGRTPDFTGDCFVDYDDLKILADNWLALVNPAVDMNDDGEVNFEDFAILASQWFEAALWPIE
;
A
#
# COMPACT_ATOMS: atom_id res chain seq x y z
N MET A 1 -9.10 32.34 -41.36
CA MET A 1 -7.80 32.17 -42.06
C MET A 1 -6.65 32.98 -41.46
N ARG A 2 -6.65 34.32 -41.41
CA ARG A 2 -5.49 35.09 -40.86
C ARG A 2 -5.22 34.96 -39.36
N LYS A 3 -6.16 34.47 -38.54
CA LYS A 3 -5.94 34.17 -37.11
C LYS A 3 -5.57 32.70 -36.82
N LYS A 4 -5.90 31.76 -37.71
CA LYS A 4 -5.53 30.33 -37.59
C LYS A 4 -4.18 30.01 -38.26
N LEU A 5 -3.79 30.78 -39.28
CA LEU A 5 -2.41 30.77 -39.80
C LEU A 5 -1.41 31.36 -38.78
N ILE A 6 -1.87 32.18 -37.83
CA ILE A 6 -1.05 32.67 -36.71
C ILE A 6 -0.79 31.53 -35.71
N TYR A 7 -1.77 30.68 -35.39
CA TYR A 7 -1.55 29.55 -34.49
C TYR A 7 -0.70 28.42 -35.11
N LEU A 8 -0.85 28.14 -36.42
CA LEU A 8 -0.02 27.15 -37.11
C LEU A 8 1.42 27.65 -37.33
N ILE A 9 1.61 28.95 -37.58
CA ILE A 9 2.95 29.57 -37.55
C ILE A 9 3.48 29.62 -36.12
N SER A 10 2.65 29.86 -35.10
CA SER A 10 3.07 29.84 -33.69
C SER A 10 3.47 28.45 -33.19
N PHE A 11 2.85 27.37 -33.68
CA PHE A 11 3.16 25.99 -33.25
C PHE A 11 4.39 25.41 -33.96
N VAL A 12 4.56 25.72 -35.26
CA VAL A 12 5.81 25.41 -35.99
C VAL A 12 6.96 26.32 -35.55
N VAL A 13 6.68 27.55 -35.11
CA VAL A 13 7.65 28.41 -34.42
C VAL A 13 7.92 27.88 -33.00
N LEU A 14 6.98 27.23 -32.29
CA LEU A 14 7.23 26.65 -30.96
C LEU A 14 8.13 25.41 -30.97
N LEU A 15 7.99 24.52 -31.96
CA LEU A 15 8.85 23.32 -32.08
C LEU A 15 10.20 23.61 -32.76
N THR A 16 10.27 24.66 -33.58
CA THR A 16 11.57 25.26 -33.93
C THR A 16 12.11 26.12 -32.77
N LEU A 17 11.29 26.61 -31.85
CA LEU A 17 11.75 27.31 -30.63
C LEU A 17 12.25 26.35 -29.56
N ALA A 18 11.70 25.16 -29.30
CA ALA A 18 12.18 24.31 -28.20
C ALA A 18 13.65 23.86 -28.38
N GLY A 19 14.05 23.50 -29.61
CA GLY A 19 15.47 23.30 -29.95
C GLY A 19 16.29 24.60 -29.98
N ASN A 20 15.64 25.76 -30.12
CA ASN A 20 16.27 27.08 -30.01
C ASN A 20 16.23 27.65 -28.58
N VAL A 21 15.40 27.19 -27.62
CA VAL A 21 15.28 27.82 -26.28
C VAL A 21 16.52 27.49 -25.46
N SER A 22 17.00 26.25 -25.49
CA SER A 22 18.28 25.90 -24.86
C SER A 22 19.47 26.65 -25.51
N ALA A 23 19.50 26.75 -26.85
CA ALA A 23 20.53 27.50 -27.58
C ALA A 23 20.42 29.03 -27.39
N ASP A 24 19.22 29.58 -27.25
CA ASP A 24 18.92 30.98 -26.95
C ASP A 24 19.24 31.31 -25.49
N LEU A 25 19.07 30.36 -24.57
CA LEU A 25 19.46 30.50 -23.16
C LEU A 25 20.99 30.44 -22.97
N ASP A 26 21.70 29.62 -23.74
CA ASP A 26 23.17 29.61 -23.78
C ASP A 26 23.76 30.87 -24.44
N THR A 27 22.96 31.57 -25.27
CA THR A 27 23.34 32.82 -25.94
C THR A 27 22.62 34.05 -25.38
N ASP A 28 21.92 33.92 -24.24
CA ASP A 28 21.14 35.00 -23.65
C ASP A 28 22.08 36.15 -23.21
N PRO A 29 21.83 37.40 -23.62
CA PRO A 29 22.66 38.53 -23.19
C PRO A 29 22.62 38.79 -21.67
N ASN A 30 21.66 38.20 -20.94
CA ASN A 30 21.56 38.24 -19.48
C ASN A 30 22.22 37.04 -18.79
N LEU A 31 22.77 36.06 -19.52
CA LEU A 31 23.59 34.98 -18.96
C LEU A 31 24.91 35.58 -18.44
N ALA A 32 24.99 35.79 -17.14
CA ALA A 32 26.15 36.36 -16.47
C ALA A 32 27.35 35.42 -16.51
N ALA A 33 27.14 34.12 -16.30
CA ALA A 33 28.17 33.08 -16.33
C ALA A 33 27.56 31.70 -16.62
N HIS A 34 28.36 30.84 -17.27
CA HIS A 34 28.01 29.44 -17.53
C HIS A 34 29.23 28.57 -17.34
N TYR A 35 29.15 27.64 -16.38
CA TYR A 35 30.17 26.66 -16.09
C TYR A 35 29.64 25.29 -16.46
N LYS A 36 30.12 24.76 -17.59
CA LYS A 36 29.71 23.43 -18.07
C LYS A 36 30.20 22.31 -17.16
N LEU A 37 31.33 22.50 -16.48
CA LEU A 37 31.93 21.49 -15.60
C LEU A 37 32.24 20.16 -16.31
N ASP A 38 32.55 20.25 -17.60
CA ASP A 38 32.99 19.16 -18.48
C ASP A 38 34.52 18.96 -18.41
N GLY A 39 35.06 18.69 -17.23
CA GLY A 39 36.51 18.47 -17.03
C GLY A 39 37.34 19.73 -16.76
N ASP A 40 36.72 20.91 -16.74
CA ASP A 40 37.31 22.15 -16.24
C ASP A 40 36.25 23.07 -15.60
N ALA A 41 36.68 24.15 -14.93
CA ALA A 41 35.81 25.17 -14.35
C ALA A 41 35.82 26.49 -15.15
N ASN A 42 35.99 26.41 -16.47
CA ASN A 42 36.00 27.61 -17.31
C ASN A 42 34.59 28.16 -17.50
N ASP A 43 34.52 29.49 -17.57
CA ASP A 43 33.28 30.20 -17.85
C ASP A 43 33.12 30.35 -19.37
N THR A 44 32.12 29.65 -19.91
CA THR A 44 31.78 29.64 -21.33
C THR A 44 30.74 30.70 -21.70
N GLY A 45 30.29 31.51 -20.74
CA GLY A 45 29.31 32.56 -20.98
C GLY A 45 29.81 33.64 -21.94
N ILE A 46 28.89 34.22 -22.72
CA ILE A 46 29.22 35.23 -23.74
C ILE A 46 29.63 36.59 -23.17
N VAL A 47 29.42 36.85 -21.87
CA VAL A 47 29.71 38.13 -21.21
C VAL A 47 31.17 38.18 -20.72
N SER A 48 31.94 39.11 -21.30
CA SER A 48 33.38 39.31 -21.04
C SER A 48 33.67 40.31 -19.90
N PRO A 49 34.78 40.15 -19.15
CA PRO A 49 35.73 39.04 -19.19
C PRO A 49 35.17 37.76 -18.57
N ALA A 50 35.66 36.60 -19.04
CA ALA A 50 35.31 35.31 -18.46
C ALA A 50 35.77 35.22 -17.01
N ALA A 51 34.89 34.76 -16.12
CA ALA A 51 35.16 34.56 -14.70
C ALA A 51 35.49 33.08 -14.46
N ASN A 52 36.64 32.62 -14.97
CA ASN A 52 37.03 31.21 -14.86
C ASN A 52 37.29 30.81 -13.40
N GLY A 53 36.80 29.63 -13.03
CA GLY A 53 37.03 29.02 -11.73
C GLY A 53 38.40 28.38 -11.60
N VAL A 54 38.89 28.34 -10.37
CA VAL A 54 40.09 27.62 -9.94
C VAL A 54 39.64 26.43 -9.10
N LEU A 55 40.03 25.22 -9.53
CA LEU A 55 39.81 23.99 -8.79
C LEU A 55 40.76 23.94 -7.58
N ASN A 56 40.24 23.58 -6.41
CA ASN A 56 41.01 23.42 -5.19
C ASN A 56 40.68 22.06 -4.56
N GLY A 57 41.68 21.39 -3.99
CA GLY A 57 41.52 20.06 -3.40
C GLY A 57 41.70 18.89 -4.37
N ASP A 58 41.85 19.17 -5.67
CA ASP A 58 41.90 18.18 -6.77
C ASP A 58 40.59 17.39 -6.93
N PRO A 59 39.45 18.07 -7.13
CA PRO A 59 38.15 17.43 -7.25
C PRO A 59 38.11 16.36 -8.34
N GLY A 60 37.36 15.30 -8.08
CA GLY A 60 37.08 14.26 -9.04
C GLY A 60 36.23 14.74 -10.21
N TRP A 61 36.18 13.93 -11.26
CA TRP A 61 35.24 14.10 -12.37
C TRP A 61 34.46 12.79 -12.54
N THR A 62 33.15 12.89 -12.66
CA THR A 62 32.23 11.75 -12.81
C THR A 62 31.27 12.00 -13.96
N ASN A 63 30.31 11.10 -14.21
CA ASN A 63 29.33 11.31 -15.28
C ASN A 63 28.36 12.43 -14.89
N GLY A 64 28.31 13.49 -15.68
CA GLY A 64 27.35 14.58 -15.54
C GLY A 64 26.02 14.28 -16.21
N ARG A 65 25.10 15.24 -16.13
CA ARG A 65 23.82 15.24 -16.83
C ARG A 65 23.94 15.89 -18.22
N VAL A 66 24.91 16.79 -18.44
CA VAL A 66 25.07 17.58 -19.67
C VAL A 66 26.51 17.47 -20.19
N GLY A 67 26.69 17.42 -21.51
CA GLY A 67 28.02 17.57 -22.13
C GLY A 67 28.85 16.28 -22.31
N VAL A 68 30.03 16.44 -22.91
CA VAL A 68 30.97 15.34 -23.26
C VAL A 68 32.29 15.58 -22.53
N GLY A 69 32.23 15.57 -21.20
CA GLY A 69 33.38 15.75 -20.31
C GLY A 69 33.12 15.33 -18.87
N GLY A 70 31.84 15.28 -18.47
CA GLY A 70 31.40 14.79 -17.17
C GLY A 70 30.90 15.94 -16.30
N SER A 71 30.79 15.69 -15.00
CA SER A 71 30.51 16.68 -13.97
C SER A 71 31.64 16.70 -12.95
N ILE A 72 31.76 17.80 -12.22
CA ILE A 72 32.69 17.83 -11.10
C ILE A 72 32.10 17.01 -9.95
N ASP A 73 32.92 16.12 -9.38
CA ASP A 73 32.55 15.21 -8.29
C ASP A 73 33.35 15.57 -7.04
N PHE A 74 32.64 15.80 -5.94
CA PHE A 74 33.25 16.21 -4.68
C PHE A 74 33.26 15.08 -3.67
N ASP A 75 34.37 14.93 -2.94
CA ASP A 75 34.64 13.82 -2.01
C ASP A 75 34.06 13.98 -0.59
N GLY A 76 33.32 15.05 -0.34
CA GLY A 76 32.76 15.36 0.98
C GLY A 76 33.77 15.91 2.00
N SER A 77 35.04 16.12 1.62
CA SER A 77 36.12 16.40 2.59
C SER A 77 36.88 17.71 2.40
N SER A 78 37.35 18.04 1.18
CA SER A 78 38.34 19.11 1.01
C SER A 78 38.37 19.81 -0.34
N GLU A 79 37.37 19.58 -1.17
CA GLU A 79 37.36 20.00 -2.57
C GLU A 79 36.36 21.12 -2.81
N TRP A 80 36.74 22.12 -3.61
CA TRP A 80 35.86 23.24 -3.98
C TRP A 80 36.33 23.95 -5.26
N VAL A 81 35.42 24.69 -5.90
CA VAL A 81 35.76 25.62 -6.99
C VAL A 81 35.68 27.05 -6.48
N GLN A 82 36.74 27.83 -6.72
CA GLN A 82 36.76 29.26 -6.44
C GLN A 82 36.72 30.05 -7.74
N ILE A 83 35.66 30.81 -7.94
CA ILE A 83 35.50 31.76 -9.04
C ILE A 83 35.85 33.17 -8.53
N PRO A 84 36.88 33.83 -9.07
CA PRO A 84 37.26 35.18 -8.65
C PRO A 84 36.09 36.16 -8.72
N ASP A 85 36.09 37.13 -7.82
CA ASP A 85 35.10 38.20 -7.85
C ASP A 85 35.14 38.95 -9.20
N ALA A 86 33.96 39.24 -9.74
CA ALA A 86 33.80 39.85 -11.04
C ALA A 86 32.50 40.67 -11.09
N ASN A 87 32.58 41.90 -11.61
CA ASN A 87 31.44 42.82 -11.75
C ASN A 87 30.23 42.20 -12.48
N LYS A 88 30.44 41.18 -13.33
CA LYS A 88 29.34 40.53 -14.03
C LYS A 88 28.48 39.66 -13.11
N LEU A 89 28.99 39.26 -11.95
CA LEU A 89 28.30 38.50 -10.90
C LEU A 89 27.65 39.41 -9.83
N ASP A 90 27.81 40.74 -9.95
CA ASP A 90 27.14 41.73 -9.10
C ASP A 90 25.70 41.99 -9.57
N ILE A 91 24.83 41.01 -9.31
CA ILE A 91 23.44 41.03 -9.72
C ILE A 91 22.62 41.71 -8.61
N THR A 92 21.94 42.82 -8.94
CA THR A 92 21.25 43.69 -7.96
C THR A 92 19.73 43.71 -8.07
N ASP A 93 19.20 43.32 -9.23
CA ASP A 93 17.77 43.39 -9.52
C ASP A 93 17.16 41.99 -9.58
N ASN A 94 17.24 41.32 -10.73
CA ASN A 94 16.63 40.02 -10.96
C ASN A 94 17.70 38.93 -11.09
N LEU A 95 17.43 37.76 -10.56
CA LEU A 95 18.37 36.64 -10.51
C LEU A 95 17.67 35.33 -10.90
N THR A 96 18.33 34.52 -11.72
CA THR A 96 18.12 33.07 -11.76
C THR A 96 19.47 32.38 -11.65
N VAL A 97 19.58 31.37 -10.79
CA VAL A 97 20.72 30.45 -10.73
C VAL A 97 20.18 29.05 -10.95
N ALA A 98 20.74 28.31 -11.90
CA ALA A 98 20.31 26.95 -12.26
C ALA A 98 21.52 26.04 -12.40
N PHE A 99 21.44 24.80 -11.93
CA PHE A 99 22.50 23.80 -12.03
C PHE A 99 21.92 22.40 -11.80
N TRP A 100 22.62 21.39 -12.29
CA TRP A 100 22.37 20.00 -11.96
C TRP A 100 23.18 19.61 -10.73
N MET A 101 22.59 18.81 -9.84
CA MET A 101 23.29 18.25 -8.70
C MET A 101 22.93 16.79 -8.46
N ARG A 102 23.93 16.01 -8.04
CA ARG A 102 23.76 14.66 -7.48
C ARG A 102 24.26 14.69 -6.04
N VAL A 103 23.47 14.19 -5.10
CA VAL A 103 23.88 14.11 -3.70
C VAL A 103 24.09 12.65 -3.34
N ASP A 104 25.34 12.30 -3.04
CA ASP A 104 25.66 10.97 -2.54
C ASP A 104 25.51 10.94 -1.02
N ASN A 105 25.84 12.04 -0.32
CA ASN A 105 25.56 12.21 1.10
C ASN A 105 25.58 13.68 1.56
N PHE A 106 24.52 14.11 2.24
CA PHE A 106 24.55 15.36 3.00
C PHE A 106 25.24 15.16 4.35
N GLY A 107 26.51 15.55 4.45
CA GLY A 107 27.32 15.37 5.66
C GLY A 107 26.80 16.12 6.91
N SER A 108 26.01 17.20 6.75
CA SER A 108 25.28 17.85 7.85
C SER A 108 24.31 18.92 7.35
N ARG A 109 23.43 19.42 8.23
CA ARG A 109 22.61 20.63 7.97
C ARG A 109 23.51 21.85 7.73
N TRP A 110 23.09 22.75 6.83
CA TRP A 110 23.80 23.99 6.45
C TRP A 110 25.03 23.82 5.55
N GLN A 111 25.19 22.66 4.92
CA GLN A 111 26.24 22.41 3.95
C GLN A 111 26.01 23.27 2.70
N THR A 112 26.99 24.10 2.32
CA THR A 112 26.84 25.04 1.21
C THR A 112 27.12 24.35 -0.12
N VAL A 113 26.21 24.52 -1.09
CA VAL A 113 26.32 23.94 -2.44
C VAL A 113 26.93 24.97 -3.40
N VAL A 114 26.31 26.16 -3.51
CA VAL A 114 26.82 27.28 -4.31
C VAL A 114 26.60 28.59 -3.54
N ILE A 115 27.59 29.48 -3.50
CA ILE A 115 27.52 30.74 -2.74
C ILE A 115 28.27 31.89 -3.42
N LYS A 116 27.62 33.06 -3.57
CA LYS A 116 28.32 34.34 -3.81
C LYS A 116 28.52 35.03 -2.46
N GLY A 117 29.67 34.77 -1.84
CA GLY A 117 29.93 35.09 -0.44
C GLY A 117 30.99 34.19 0.19
N ILE A 118 31.34 34.45 1.45
CA ILE A 118 32.41 33.73 2.16
C ILE A 118 31.98 33.11 3.50
N ALA A 119 30.77 33.39 3.98
CA ALA A 119 30.28 32.86 5.26
C ALA A 119 28.75 32.81 5.32
N TRP A 120 28.22 32.17 6.36
CA TRP A 120 26.79 31.99 6.62
C TRP A 120 26.01 33.31 6.73
N ASP A 121 26.66 34.41 7.13
CA ASP A 121 26.12 35.77 7.24
C ASP A 121 26.81 36.78 6.30
N GLN A 122 27.68 36.32 5.41
CA GLN A 122 28.43 37.16 4.45
C GLN A 122 28.20 36.65 3.03
N TYR A 123 26.95 36.74 2.57
CA TYR A 123 26.53 36.28 1.24
C TYR A 123 25.51 37.24 0.61
N VAL A 124 25.47 37.27 -0.72
CA VAL A 124 24.41 37.99 -1.45
C VAL A 124 23.34 37.02 -1.95
N TRP A 125 23.72 35.79 -2.30
CA TRP A 125 22.82 34.65 -2.50
C TRP A 125 23.56 33.32 -2.31
N LYS A 126 22.84 32.25 -1.97
CA LYS A 126 23.39 30.89 -1.79
C LYS A 126 22.35 29.78 -1.90
N PHE A 127 22.84 28.57 -2.17
CA PHE A 127 22.13 27.30 -2.03
C PHE A 127 22.84 26.46 -0.97
N GLU A 128 22.09 25.87 -0.04
CA GLU A 128 22.61 25.05 1.05
C GLU A 128 21.67 23.87 1.38
N HIS A 129 22.20 22.82 1.99
CA HIS A 129 21.36 21.76 2.56
C HIS A 129 20.47 22.34 3.66
N SER A 130 19.18 22.07 3.53
CA SER A 130 18.15 22.62 4.39
C SER A 130 18.29 22.18 5.85
N TYR A 131 17.95 23.09 6.75
CA TYR A 131 17.89 22.83 8.19
C TYR A 131 16.52 22.36 8.66
N ALA A 132 15.48 22.66 7.87
CA ALA A 132 14.08 22.42 8.17
C ALA A 132 13.58 21.11 7.55
N THR A 133 14.19 20.70 6.43
CA THR A 133 13.87 19.46 5.70
C THR A 133 15.20 18.75 5.43
N GLU A 134 15.47 17.67 6.15
CA GLU A 134 16.63 16.82 5.85
C GLU A 134 16.48 16.23 4.45
N GLY A 135 17.52 16.34 3.61
CA GLY A 135 17.47 15.97 2.20
C GLY A 135 17.02 17.09 1.25
N GLY A 136 16.50 18.20 1.76
CA GLY A 136 16.01 19.33 0.95
C GLY A 136 17.05 20.42 0.67
N ILE A 137 16.80 21.26 -0.33
CA ILE A 137 17.62 22.42 -0.70
C ILE A 137 17.05 23.71 -0.11
N PHE A 138 17.93 24.60 0.32
CA PHE A 138 17.60 25.90 0.84
C PHE A 138 18.28 27.00 0.02
N PHE A 139 17.48 27.79 -0.69
CA PHE A 139 17.93 28.94 -1.47
C PHE A 139 17.74 30.23 -0.68
N ARG A 140 18.76 31.10 -0.64
CA ARG A 140 18.68 32.40 0.04
C ARG A 140 19.19 33.54 -0.84
N VAL A 141 18.58 34.71 -0.68
CA VAL A 141 18.98 35.97 -1.36
C VAL A 141 18.92 37.14 -0.38
N GLY A 142 19.94 38.02 -0.36
CA GLY A 142 19.90 39.32 0.33
C GLY A 142 20.62 39.44 1.68
N GLY A 143 21.65 38.63 1.99
CA GLY A 143 22.08 38.37 3.37
C GLY A 143 23.48 38.85 3.81
N GLU A 144 23.77 40.15 3.81
CA GLU A 144 24.81 40.67 4.72
C GLU A 144 24.22 40.77 6.14
N GLY A 145 24.79 40.04 7.09
CA GLY A 145 24.30 39.95 8.48
C GLY A 145 23.12 38.98 8.69
N GLY A 146 22.80 38.14 7.70
CA GLY A 146 21.80 37.07 7.82
C GLY A 146 20.33 37.48 7.59
N THR A 147 20.07 38.68 7.06
CA THR A 147 18.72 39.26 6.92
C THR A 147 18.04 39.05 5.55
N GLY A 148 18.40 37.99 4.81
CA GLY A 148 17.86 37.72 3.47
C GLY A 148 16.56 36.90 3.45
N VAL A 149 15.88 36.88 2.29
CA VAL A 149 14.76 35.96 2.02
C VAL A 149 15.32 34.55 1.78
N GLY A 150 14.65 33.52 2.31
CA GLY A 150 15.05 32.13 2.18
C GLY A 150 13.88 31.22 1.81
N VAL A 151 14.13 30.25 0.96
CA VAL A 151 13.16 29.30 0.40
C VAL A 151 13.68 27.88 0.54
N THR A 152 13.00 27.04 1.33
CA THR A 152 13.35 25.64 1.55
C THR A 152 12.46 24.72 0.72
N SER A 153 13.04 23.78 -0.02
CA SER A 153 12.27 22.75 -0.73
C SER A 153 11.68 21.73 0.25
N SER A 154 10.49 21.24 -0.08
CA SER A 154 9.93 20.00 0.49
C SER A 154 10.29 18.77 -0.34
N ILE A 155 10.77 18.96 -1.57
CA ILE A 155 11.29 17.92 -2.45
C ILE A 155 12.72 17.60 -2.01
N LEU A 156 12.98 16.31 -1.80
CA LEU A 156 14.26 15.76 -1.37
C LEU A 156 15.12 15.43 -2.60
N VAL A 157 16.43 15.62 -2.48
CA VAL A 157 17.40 15.42 -3.59
C VAL A 157 18.57 14.51 -3.19
N ASP A 158 18.46 13.83 -2.06
CA ASP A 158 19.46 12.93 -1.46
C ASP A 158 19.22 11.45 -1.80
N ASP A 159 18.72 11.17 -3.00
CA ASP A 159 18.43 9.83 -3.50
C ASP A 159 19.55 9.21 -4.35
N GLY A 160 20.66 9.94 -4.53
CA GLY A 160 21.80 9.56 -5.36
C GLY A 160 21.58 9.76 -6.87
N ASN A 161 20.48 10.37 -7.30
CA ASN A 161 20.20 10.70 -8.70
C ASN A 161 20.53 12.18 -9.00
N TRP A 162 20.61 12.51 -10.29
CA TRP A 162 20.78 13.87 -10.76
C TRP A 162 19.44 14.62 -10.73
N HIS A 163 19.42 15.76 -10.03
CA HIS A 163 18.30 16.69 -9.99
C HIS A 163 18.69 18.05 -10.56
N HIS A 164 17.78 18.68 -11.30
CA HIS A 164 17.96 20.06 -11.77
C HIS A 164 17.42 21.03 -10.72
N ILE A 165 18.27 21.95 -10.25
CA ILE A 165 17.93 22.92 -9.21
C ILE A 165 17.93 24.31 -9.81
N ALA A 166 16.85 25.08 -9.60
CA ALA A 166 16.82 26.48 -10.00
C ALA A 166 16.23 27.38 -8.92
N GLY A 167 16.93 28.46 -8.57
CA GLY A 167 16.44 29.51 -7.68
C GLY A 167 16.26 30.82 -8.43
N THR A 168 15.11 31.48 -8.27
CA THR A 168 14.83 32.78 -8.90
C THR A 168 14.53 33.86 -7.86
N TYR A 169 14.90 35.11 -8.15
CA TYR A 169 14.53 36.29 -7.35
C TYR A 169 14.13 37.45 -8.24
N GLU A 170 13.00 38.07 -7.93
CA GLU A 170 12.48 39.25 -8.62
C GLU A 170 12.43 40.46 -7.68
N LYS A 171 13.24 41.49 -7.93
CA LYS A 171 13.26 42.70 -7.09
C LYS A 171 11.92 43.43 -7.07
N ALA A 172 11.19 43.47 -8.19
CA ALA A 172 9.95 44.24 -8.31
C ALA A 172 8.90 43.78 -7.29
N THR A 173 8.80 42.48 -7.07
CA THR A 173 7.83 41.84 -6.17
C THR A 173 8.46 41.41 -4.85
N GLY A 174 9.78 41.23 -4.81
CA GLY A 174 10.51 40.61 -3.70
C GLY A 174 10.43 39.08 -3.73
N ALA A 175 9.81 38.46 -4.74
CA ALA A 175 9.57 37.03 -4.80
C ALA A 175 10.86 36.25 -5.00
N ALA A 176 11.12 35.26 -4.15
CA ALA A 176 12.14 34.24 -4.31
C ALA A 176 11.45 32.89 -4.54
N ASN A 177 11.81 32.15 -5.58
CA ASN A 177 11.28 30.82 -5.85
C ASN A 177 12.40 29.80 -5.97
N LEU A 178 12.10 28.54 -5.64
CA LEU A 178 12.97 27.38 -5.79
C LEU A 178 12.23 26.31 -6.58
N TYR A 179 12.89 25.75 -7.59
CA TYR A 179 12.41 24.69 -8.46
C TYR A 179 13.35 23.49 -8.37
N ILE A 180 12.78 22.29 -8.39
CA ILE A 180 13.49 21.01 -8.44
C ILE A 180 12.91 20.22 -9.62
N ASP A 181 13.77 19.78 -10.53
CA ASP A 181 13.42 19.05 -11.76
C ASP A 181 12.38 19.77 -12.63
N GLY A 182 12.55 21.09 -12.78
CA GLY A 182 11.60 21.92 -13.53
C GLY A 182 10.32 22.27 -12.74
N ILE A 183 10.02 21.57 -11.66
CA ILE A 183 8.81 21.74 -10.85
C ILE A 183 9.01 22.78 -9.76
N TRP A 184 8.05 23.70 -9.58
CA TRP A 184 8.07 24.67 -8.49
C TRP A 184 7.99 23.96 -7.13
N ALA A 185 9.04 24.08 -6.32
CA ALA A 185 9.16 23.36 -5.06
C ALA A 185 8.75 24.21 -3.85
N ALA A 186 9.10 25.50 -3.85
CA ALA A 186 8.72 26.44 -2.79
C ALA A 186 8.96 27.90 -3.22
N GLY A 187 8.40 28.85 -2.46
CA GLY A 187 8.65 30.27 -2.63
C GLY A 187 8.55 31.05 -1.32
N ALA A 188 9.18 32.21 -1.28
CA ALA A 188 9.09 33.19 -0.20
C ALA A 188 9.18 34.60 -0.80
N SER A 189 9.02 35.64 0.01
CA SER A 189 9.15 37.01 -0.48
C SER A 189 9.83 37.92 0.52
N ALA A 190 10.75 38.75 0.01
CA ALA A 190 11.21 39.95 0.68
C ALA A 190 10.20 41.10 0.46
N ALA A 191 10.45 42.26 1.06
CA ALA A 191 9.69 43.45 0.71
C ALA A 191 9.91 43.82 -0.77
N ALA A 192 8.82 44.11 -1.48
CA ALA A 192 8.89 44.57 -2.88
C ALA A 192 9.87 45.75 -3.03
N GLY A 193 10.69 45.71 -4.07
CA GLY A 193 11.75 46.68 -4.34
C GLY A 193 13.09 46.42 -3.63
N THR A 194 13.19 45.38 -2.79
CA THR A 194 14.45 45.02 -2.12
C THR A 194 15.49 44.58 -3.15
N ALA A 195 16.58 45.35 -3.28
CA ALA A 195 17.69 45.00 -4.16
C ALA A 195 18.54 43.89 -3.54
N ILE A 196 19.12 43.04 -4.39
CA ILE A 196 20.17 42.11 -3.97
C ILE A 196 21.43 42.96 -3.67
N PRO A 197 22.03 42.85 -2.48
CA PRO A 197 23.27 43.55 -2.17
C PRO A 197 24.43 43.04 -3.04
N THR A 198 25.49 43.82 -3.18
CA THR A 198 26.73 43.42 -3.85
C THR A 198 27.86 43.32 -2.84
N ASN A 199 28.86 42.49 -3.09
CA ASN A 199 30.05 42.36 -2.26
C ASN A 199 31.28 42.07 -3.14
N GLU A 200 32.48 42.32 -2.60
CA GLU A 200 33.75 42.00 -3.26
C GLU A 200 34.20 40.55 -2.96
N HIS A 201 33.24 39.64 -2.73
CA HIS A 201 33.53 38.24 -2.37
C HIS A 201 33.49 37.31 -3.59
N PRO A 202 34.35 36.28 -3.66
CA PRO A 202 34.31 35.31 -4.75
C PRO A 202 32.97 34.52 -4.80
N LEU A 203 32.68 33.91 -5.94
CA LEU A 203 31.68 32.85 -6.07
C LEU A 203 32.36 31.51 -5.79
N TYR A 204 31.69 30.65 -5.03
CA TYR A 204 32.19 29.33 -4.73
C TYR A 204 31.17 28.25 -5.08
N ILE A 205 31.68 27.13 -5.59
CA ILE A 205 30.98 25.85 -5.65
C ILE A 205 31.63 24.97 -4.57
N ASN A 206 30.81 24.44 -3.67
CA ASN A 206 31.21 23.56 -2.57
C ASN A 206 32.20 24.15 -1.53
N LEU A 207 32.06 25.42 -1.13
CA LEU A 207 32.91 26.03 -0.09
C LEU A 207 32.29 25.96 1.31
N VAL A 208 33.05 25.50 2.33
CA VAL A 208 32.78 25.82 3.74
C VAL A 208 34.06 26.04 4.56
N LYS A 209 34.15 27.18 5.27
CA LYS A 209 35.22 27.53 6.23
C LYS A 209 35.22 26.68 7.52
N ASP A 210 34.13 25.93 7.77
CA ASP A 210 33.94 25.01 8.91
C ASP A 210 34.19 23.53 8.56
N GLY A 211 34.75 23.22 7.38
CA GLY A 211 35.20 21.87 6.99
C GLY A 211 34.09 20.89 6.59
N LYS A 212 33.04 21.37 5.91
CA LYS A 212 31.87 20.57 5.51
C LYS A 212 31.65 20.69 4.00
N HIS A 213 32.09 19.70 3.23
CA HIS A 213 32.00 19.70 1.77
C HIS A 213 30.93 18.71 1.33
N LEU A 214 30.18 19.03 0.26
CA LEU A 214 29.28 18.13 -0.46
C LEU A 214 30.03 16.87 -0.86
N ASP A 215 29.42 15.72 -0.61
CA ASP A 215 29.77 14.44 -1.21
C ASP A 215 28.77 14.20 -2.34
N GLY A 216 29.22 14.36 -3.59
CA GLY A 216 28.36 14.34 -4.77
C GLY A 216 28.79 15.29 -5.89
N GLY A 217 28.00 15.31 -6.97
CA GLY A 217 28.34 15.97 -8.21
C GLY A 217 27.59 17.29 -8.46
N ILE A 218 28.22 18.23 -9.16
CA ILE A 218 27.58 19.44 -9.71
C ILE A 218 27.87 19.54 -11.19
N ASP A 219 26.86 19.92 -11.97
CA ASP A 219 26.98 20.05 -13.42
C ASP A 219 26.23 21.29 -13.93
N ASP A 220 26.72 21.84 -15.04
CA ASP A 220 26.02 22.83 -15.86
C ASP A 220 25.47 24.06 -15.10
N LEU A 221 26.31 24.70 -14.26
CA LEU A 221 25.93 25.87 -13.47
C LEU A 221 25.77 27.13 -14.33
N ARG A 222 24.57 27.69 -14.34
CA ARG A 222 24.19 28.92 -15.05
C ARG A 222 23.69 30.00 -14.10
N ILE A 223 24.05 31.25 -14.41
CA ILE A 223 23.63 32.43 -13.64
C ILE A 223 23.08 33.50 -14.60
N TYR A 224 21.83 33.91 -14.41
CA TYR A 224 21.15 34.90 -15.23
C TYR A 224 20.81 36.18 -14.43
N LYS A 225 20.83 37.32 -15.12
CA LYS A 225 20.44 38.66 -14.60
C LYS A 225 18.96 38.97 -14.78
N ARG A 226 18.15 37.95 -15.00
CA ARG A 226 16.69 38.02 -15.17
C ARG A 226 16.05 36.80 -14.51
N VAL A 227 14.75 36.91 -14.27
CA VAL A 227 13.93 35.76 -13.87
C VAL A 227 13.64 34.94 -15.14
N LEU A 228 14.03 33.67 -15.14
CA LEU A 228 13.56 32.69 -16.12
C LEU A 228 12.10 32.28 -15.82
N SER A 229 11.30 32.01 -16.86
CA SER A 229 9.96 31.43 -16.71
C SER A 229 10.03 29.96 -16.27
N SER A 230 8.89 29.40 -15.83
CA SER A 230 8.77 27.95 -15.55
C SER A 230 9.22 27.12 -16.76
N ASP A 231 8.75 27.47 -17.95
CA ASP A 231 9.03 26.72 -19.18
C ASP A 231 10.51 26.80 -19.57
N GLU A 232 11.17 27.94 -19.31
CA GLU A 232 12.61 28.08 -19.51
C GLU A 232 13.41 27.26 -18.48
N ILE A 233 12.92 27.13 -17.24
CA ILE A 233 13.55 26.30 -16.20
C ILE A 233 13.33 24.80 -16.48
N GLU A 234 12.16 24.42 -16.96
CA GLU A 234 11.83 23.06 -17.41
C GLU A 234 12.65 22.66 -18.63
N ALA A 235 12.84 23.57 -19.59
CA ALA A 235 13.70 23.33 -20.75
C ALA A 235 15.18 23.08 -20.38
N LEU A 236 15.65 23.62 -19.24
CA LEU A 236 16.97 23.30 -18.70
C LEU A 236 17.03 21.91 -18.00
N GLY A 237 15.86 21.33 -17.67
CA GLY A 237 15.68 20.04 -16.97
C GLY A 237 15.42 18.81 -17.86
N ASP A 238 14.61 18.92 -18.92
CA ASP A 238 13.96 17.74 -19.54
C ASP A 238 14.34 17.36 -20.98
N ASN A 239 15.19 18.09 -21.71
CA ASN A 239 15.44 17.82 -23.15
C ASN A 239 16.92 17.71 -23.56
N ILE A 240 17.62 16.67 -23.08
CA ILE A 240 18.93 16.27 -23.65
C ILE A 240 18.92 14.76 -23.96
N PRO A 241 18.99 14.33 -25.23
CA PRO A 241 19.00 12.91 -25.59
C PRO A 241 20.26 12.18 -25.10
N TYR A 242 20.10 10.93 -24.65
CA TYR A 242 21.20 10.10 -24.16
C TYR A 242 21.98 9.50 -25.35
N LEU A 243 23.12 10.09 -25.69
CA LEU A 243 23.98 9.59 -26.79
C LEU A 243 24.83 8.37 -26.41
N GLN A 244 25.00 8.12 -25.11
CA GLN A 244 25.80 7.03 -24.55
C GLN A 244 24.90 6.11 -23.72
N ALA A 245 25.37 4.90 -23.45
CA ALA A 245 24.70 3.99 -22.53
C ALA A 245 24.55 4.63 -21.15
N HIS A 246 23.41 4.41 -20.49
CA HIS A 246 23.10 4.94 -19.17
C HIS A 246 22.39 3.89 -18.29
N ASP A 247 22.02 4.26 -17.07
CA ASP A 247 21.38 3.39 -16.06
C ASP A 247 22.04 2.01 -15.90
N PRO A 248 23.33 1.97 -15.52
CA PRO A 248 24.03 0.70 -15.32
C PRO A 248 23.39 -0.10 -14.19
N ASN A 249 23.33 -1.41 -14.38
CA ASN A 249 23.11 -2.40 -13.33
C ASN A 249 24.20 -3.49 -13.46
N PRO A 250 25.07 -3.68 -12.47
CA PRO A 250 25.13 -2.98 -11.19
C PRO A 250 25.35 -1.47 -11.34
N LYS A 251 24.65 -0.68 -10.52
CA LYS A 251 24.78 0.78 -10.47
C LYS A 251 26.22 1.16 -10.15
N THR A 252 26.66 2.34 -10.59
CA THR A 252 28.00 2.85 -10.25
C THR A 252 28.16 2.88 -8.72
N GLY A 253 29.25 2.32 -8.21
CA GLY A 253 29.52 2.21 -6.77
C GLY A 253 28.77 1.08 -6.05
N GLN A 254 27.85 0.37 -6.71
CA GLN A 254 27.04 -0.69 -6.09
C GLN A 254 27.94 -1.74 -5.42
N ALA A 255 27.71 -1.99 -4.14
CA ALA A 255 28.37 -3.03 -3.38
C ALA A 255 27.55 -4.33 -3.37
N GLY A 256 28.15 -5.45 -2.96
CA GLY A 256 27.43 -6.71 -2.81
C GLY A 256 27.21 -7.48 -4.13
N VAL A 257 27.86 -7.08 -5.21
CA VAL A 257 27.66 -7.70 -6.53
C VAL A 257 28.19 -9.13 -6.56
N LEU A 258 27.38 -10.06 -7.06
CA LEU A 258 27.73 -11.49 -7.11
C LEU A 258 28.84 -11.75 -8.13
N ALA A 259 29.62 -12.82 -7.90
CA ALA A 259 30.72 -13.21 -8.79
C ALA A 259 30.27 -13.53 -10.23
N ASN A 260 28.99 -13.86 -10.44
CA ASN A 260 28.37 -14.18 -11.73
C ASN A 260 27.30 -13.14 -12.13
N ALA A 261 27.36 -11.93 -11.59
CA ALA A 261 26.39 -10.88 -11.88
C ALA A 261 26.27 -10.60 -13.39
N ILE A 262 25.03 -10.47 -13.86
CA ILE A 262 24.71 -9.99 -15.20
C ILE A 262 24.82 -8.47 -15.16
N LEU A 263 25.66 -7.91 -16.04
CA LEU A 263 25.74 -6.48 -16.27
C LEU A 263 24.65 -6.09 -17.28
N SER A 264 23.90 -5.03 -17.04
CA SER A 264 22.86 -4.50 -17.95
C SER A 264 22.85 -2.99 -17.94
N TRP A 265 22.39 -2.37 -19.02
CA TRP A 265 22.33 -0.91 -19.17
C TRP A 265 21.08 -0.51 -19.95
N THR A 266 20.72 0.76 -19.90
CA THR A 266 19.83 1.38 -20.89
C THR A 266 20.67 1.85 -22.07
N LYS A 267 20.21 1.57 -23.29
CA LYS A 267 20.90 1.99 -24.50
C LYS A 267 20.77 3.49 -24.73
N GLY A 268 21.77 4.09 -25.35
CA GLY A 268 21.61 5.44 -25.92
C GLY A 268 20.54 5.48 -27.01
N ASP A 269 19.86 6.62 -27.17
CA ASP A 269 18.66 6.80 -28.00
C ASP A 269 18.87 6.40 -29.47
N TYR A 270 20.10 6.55 -29.96
CA TYR A 270 20.48 6.24 -31.34
C TYR A 270 21.31 4.96 -31.49
N ALA A 271 21.53 4.20 -30.41
CA ALA A 271 22.41 3.04 -30.43
C ALA A 271 21.82 1.83 -31.17
N LEU A 272 22.67 1.15 -31.95
CA LEU A 272 22.34 -0.10 -32.65
C LEU A 272 23.02 -1.33 -32.03
N THR A 273 24.27 -1.20 -31.60
CA THR A 273 25.01 -2.27 -30.89
C THR A 273 25.96 -1.67 -29.84
N HIS A 274 26.52 -2.52 -28.98
CA HIS A 274 27.20 -2.12 -27.74
C HIS A 274 28.56 -2.81 -27.58
N ASP A 275 29.67 -2.08 -27.54
CA ASP A 275 30.99 -2.65 -27.25
C ASP A 275 31.26 -2.67 -25.74
N VAL A 276 31.43 -3.87 -25.16
CA VAL A 276 31.55 -4.05 -23.70
C VAL A 276 33.00 -4.11 -23.24
N TYR A 277 33.36 -3.37 -22.20
CA TYR A 277 34.67 -3.36 -21.56
C TYR A 277 34.52 -3.62 -20.06
N LEU A 278 35.38 -4.46 -19.47
CA LEU A 278 35.33 -4.81 -18.04
C LEU A 278 36.74 -5.12 -17.51
N GLY A 279 37.15 -4.51 -16.41
CA GLY A 279 38.47 -4.69 -15.80
C GLY A 279 38.52 -4.26 -14.33
N THR A 280 39.69 -4.35 -13.69
CA THR A 280 39.90 -3.92 -12.29
C THR A 280 40.71 -2.62 -12.19
N ASP A 281 41.01 -2.00 -13.33
CA ASP A 281 41.75 -0.75 -13.44
C ASP A 281 40.91 0.24 -14.25
N ALA A 282 40.47 1.32 -13.60
CA ALA A 282 39.58 2.32 -14.19
C ALA A 282 40.21 2.99 -15.42
N THR A 283 41.50 3.34 -15.34
CA THR A 283 42.22 4.01 -16.42
C THR A 283 42.40 3.07 -17.61
N ALA A 284 42.66 1.79 -17.36
CA ALA A 284 42.79 0.81 -18.43
C ALA A 284 41.45 0.56 -19.15
N VAL A 285 40.33 0.55 -18.42
CA VAL A 285 38.98 0.46 -19.00
C VAL A 285 38.64 1.74 -19.78
N THR A 286 38.94 2.91 -19.24
CA THR A 286 38.74 4.21 -19.89
C THR A 286 39.49 4.34 -21.22
N ASN A 287 40.70 3.79 -21.32
CA ASN A 287 41.51 3.88 -22.54
C ASN A 287 41.36 2.69 -23.49
N ALA A 288 40.51 1.72 -23.14
CA ALA A 288 40.35 0.52 -23.94
C ALA A 288 39.64 0.82 -25.27
N ASN A 289 39.92 -0.02 -26.26
CA ASN A 289 39.22 -0.11 -27.53
C ASN A 289 39.07 -1.59 -27.92
N THR A 290 38.41 -1.89 -29.03
CA THR A 290 38.10 -3.27 -29.47
C THR A 290 39.33 -4.17 -29.67
N SER A 291 40.56 -3.63 -29.69
CA SER A 291 41.81 -4.40 -29.73
C SER A 291 42.45 -4.68 -28.35
N THR A 292 41.89 -4.14 -27.26
CA THR A 292 42.46 -4.21 -25.91
C THR A 292 42.15 -5.56 -25.25
N THR A 293 43.08 -6.50 -25.43
CA THR A 293 42.95 -7.88 -24.93
C THR A 293 42.87 -7.92 -23.40
N GLY A 294 41.92 -8.69 -22.86
CA GLY A 294 41.74 -8.82 -21.41
C GLY A 294 40.88 -7.74 -20.77
N ILE A 295 40.46 -6.70 -21.51
CA ILE A 295 39.48 -5.69 -21.04
C ILE A 295 38.24 -5.66 -21.94
N PHE A 296 38.41 -5.65 -23.27
CA PHE A 296 37.28 -5.81 -24.18
C PHE A 296 36.64 -7.19 -24.00
N ARG A 297 35.31 -7.24 -23.96
CA ARG A 297 34.49 -8.43 -23.72
C ARG A 297 33.62 -8.84 -24.91
N GLY A 298 33.59 -8.03 -25.95
CA GLY A 298 32.86 -8.28 -27.19
C GLY A 298 31.73 -7.27 -27.44
N ASN A 299 31.26 -7.23 -28.68
CA ASN A 299 30.09 -6.47 -29.09
C ASN A 299 28.81 -7.24 -28.74
N GLN A 300 27.80 -6.54 -28.21
CA GLN A 300 26.49 -7.09 -27.87
C GLN A 300 25.40 -6.44 -28.73
N ALA A 301 24.43 -7.26 -29.15
CA ALA A 301 23.22 -6.79 -29.83
C ALA A 301 22.08 -6.41 -28.87
N GLY A 302 22.13 -6.89 -27.63
CA GLY A 302 21.20 -6.53 -26.56
C GLY A 302 21.93 -5.78 -25.45
N THR A 303 21.16 -5.30 -24.47
CA THR A 303 21.67 -4.42 -23.41
C THR A 303 22.13 -5.15 -22.14
N THR A 304 22.63 -6.38 -22.29
CA THR A 304 23.12 -7.19 -21.17
C THR A 304 24.43 -7.93 -21.51
N TYR A 305 25.23 -8.22 -20.49
CA TYR A 305 26.49 -8.96 -20.58
C TYR A 305 26.74 -9.81 -19.32
N THR A 306 27.02 -11.11 -19.50
CA THR A 306 27.42 -12.00 -18.39
C THR A 306 28.93 -12.27 -18.44
N PRO A 307 29.70 -12.02 -17.37
CA PRO A 307 31.14 -12.31 -17.31
C PRO A 307 31.46 -13.78 -17.59
N LEU A 308 32.38 -14.02 -18.53
CA LEU A 308 32.80 -15.38 -18.94
C LEU A 308 33.62 -16.12 -17.87
N VAL A 309 34.18 -15.39 -16.90
CA VAL A 309 34.91 -15.92 -15.75
C VAL A 309 34.33 -15.26 -14.50
N PRO A 310 34.09 -16.01 -13.40
CA PRO A 310 33.58 -15.42 -12.17
C PRO A 310 34.48 -14.29 -11.66
N LEU A 311 33.86 -13.20 -11.25
CA LEU A 311 34.53 -12.03 -10.66
C LEU A 311 35.11 -12.39 -9.30
N GLU A 312 36.25 -11.80 -8.96
CA GLU A 312 36.90 -11.99 -7.66
C GLU A 312 36.11 -11.28 -6.55
N LEU A 313 35.83 -12.01 -5.46
CA LEU A 313 35.08 -11.52 -4.30
C LEU A 313 35.98 -10.75 -3.31
N GLY A 314 35.36 -10.13 -2.30
CA GLY A 314 36.08 -9.45 -1.22
C GLY A 314 36.07 -7.94 -1.33
N ASN A 315 34.93 -7.33 -1.69
CA ASN A 315 34.81 -5.90 -1.95
C ASN A 315 35.78 -5.42 -3.04
N LYS A 316 36.09 -6.30 -4.02
CA LYS A 316 36.96 -5.94 -5.14
C LYS A 316 36.20 -5.04 -6.09
N THR A 317 36.77 -3.88 -6.41
CA THR A 317 36.19 -2.95 -7.37
C THR A 317 36.46 -3.42 -8.80
N TYR A 318 35.41 -3.56 -9.59
CA TYR A 318 35.46 -3.71 -11.03
C TYR A 318 34.98 -2.42 -11.70
N TYR A 319 35.55 -2.11 -12.85
CA TYR A 319 35.18 -1.00 -13.72
C TYR A 319 34.71 -1.56 -15.06
N TRP A 320 33.66 -0.99 -15.62
CA TRP A 320 33.11 -1.42 -16.89
C TRP A 320 32.55 -0.26 -17.69
N ARG A 321 32.51 -0.40 -19.00
CA ARG A 321 32.11 0.65 -19.94
C ARG A 321 31.40 0.02 -21.12
N ILE A 322 30.43 0.74 -21.68
CA ILE A 322 29.69 0.35 -22.87
C ILE A 322 29.85 1.44 -23.93
N ASP A 323 30.50 1.15 -25.05
CA ASP A 323 30.52 2.11 -26.16
C ASP A 323 29.33 1.86 -27.09
N GLU A 324 28.53 2.89 -27.32
CA GLU A 324 27.36 2.83 -28.19
C GLU A 324 27.76 2.99 -29.65
N VAL A 325 27.28 2.07 -30.51
CA VAL A 325 27.64 2.02 -31.92
C VAL A 325 26.43 2.39 -32.79
N ASN A 326 26.55 3.47 -33.57
CA ASN A 326 25.56 3.86 -34.58
C ASN A 326 26.21 4.39 -35.88
N SER A 327 25.43 4.65 -36.93
CA SER A 327 25.96 5.26 -38.18
C SER A 327 25.69 6.76 -38.17
N PRO A 328 26.70 7.66 -38.18
CA PRO A 328 28.10 7.43 -38.54
C PRO A 328 29.11 7.37 -37.37
N GLY A 329 28.67 7.19 -36.11
CA GLY A 329 29.52 7.40 -34.92
C GLY A 329 29.66 6.22 -33.95
N LEU A 330 30.87 6.08 -33.38
CA LEU A 330 31.09 5.37 -32.12
C LEU A 330 31.02 6.40 -31.00
N TRP A 331 30.21 6.11 -29.98
CA TRP A 331 30.05 6.95 -28.80
C TRP A 331 30.63 6.21 -27.60
N PRO A 332 31.89 6.47 -27.22
CA PRO A 332 32.48 5.85 -26.05
C PRO A 332 31.62 6.13 -24.83
N GLY A 333 31.18 5.12 -24.11
CA GLY A 333 30.31 5.34 -22.96
C GLY A 333 31.07 5.64 -21.70
N TRP A 334 30.31 5.76 -20.64
CA TRP A 334 30.82 6.08 -19.32
C TRP A 334 31.46 4.88 -18.62
N VAL A 335 32.49 5.12 -17.82
CA VAL A 335 33.10 4.06 -16.99
C VAL A 335 32.36 3.99 -15.66
N TRP A 336 31.61 2.91 -15.50
CA TRP A 336 30.91 2.57 -14.27
C TRP A 336 31.78 1.66 -13.39
N SER A 337 31.43 1.56 -12.12
CA SER A 337 32.13 0.68 -11.19
C SER A 337 31.18 -0.06 -10.25
N PHE A 338 31.62 -1.18 -9.70
CA PHE A 338 30.90 -1.86 -8.61
C PHE A 338 31.88 -2.65 -7.75
N LYS A 339 31.48 -2.97 -6.52
CA LYS A 339 32.22 -3.82 -5.59
C LYS A 339 31.57 -5.19 -5.48
N THR A 340 32.35 -6.23 -5.70
CA THR A 340 31.89 -7.60 -5.48
C THR A 340 31.56 -7.86 -4.01
N ALA A 341 30.68 -8.81 -3.73
CA ALA A 341 30.25 -9.15 -2.38
C ALA A 341 31.43 -9.43 -1.43
N SER A 342 31.27 -9.04 -0.16
CA SER A 342 32.27 -9.25 0.88
C SER A 342 32.46 -10.74 1.14
N ALA A 343 33.72 -11.17 1.17
CA ALA A 343 34.10 -12.50 1.66
C ALA A 343 34.14 -12.57 3.19
N SER A 344 34.13 -11.42 3.89
CA SER A 344 34.08 -11.30 5.36
C SER A 344 32.65 -11.09 5.85
N ALA A 345 32.39 -11.43 7.12
CA ALA A 345 31.09 -11.20 7.77
C ALA A 345 30.77 -9.70 7.97
N THR A 346 29.50 -9.35 7.85
CA THR A 346 28.96 -7.97 7.93
C THR A 346 27.70 -7.90 8.81
N ASN A 347 27.08 -6.72 8.99
CA ASN A 347 25.79 -6.51 9.66
C ASN A 347 25.68 -7.17 11.05
N PRO A 348 26.44 -6.71 12.04
CA PRO A 348 26.39 -7.26 13.39
C PRO A 348 25.05 -6.97 14.07
N GLY A 349 24.51 -7.98 14.75
CA GLY A 349 23.53 -7.86 15.81
C GLY A 349 24.18 -8.24 17.14
N PRO A 350 24.18 -7.38 18.16
CA PRO A 350 23.79 -5.97 18.13
C PRO A 350 24.64 -5.15 17.17
N ALA A 351 24.07 -4.05 16.68
CA ALA A 351 24.79 -3.06 15.89
C ALA A 351 26.06 -2.58 16.62
N ASP A 352 27.10 -2.21 15.87
CA ASP A 352 28.33 -1.72 16.48
C ASP A 352 28.09 -0.48 17.35
N GLY A 353 28.57 -0.52 18.58
CA GLY A 353 28.35 0.51 19.60
C GLY A 353 27.01 0.45 20.32
N TYR A 354 26.15 -0.55 20.08
CA TYR A 354 24.80 -0.62 20.67
C TYR A 354 24.83 -0.57 22.20
N GLN A 355 24.05 0.30 22.84
CA GLN A 355 24.19 0.61 24.27
C GLN A 355 23.26 -0.17 25.21
N TYR A 356 22.29 -0.90 24.64
CA TYR A 356 21.16 -1.49 25.39
C TYR A 356 21.07 -3.00 25.24
N ALA A 357 22.20 -3.67 25.01
CA ALA A 357 22.21 -5.11 24.77
C ALA A 357 21.70 -5.88 26.00
N ALA A 358 20.91 -6.91 25.71
CA ALA A 358 20.52 -7.94 26.66
C ALA A 358 21.75 -8.57 27.34
N LEU A 359 21.60 -9.05 28.59
CA LEU A 359 22.70 -9.75 29.27
C LEU A 359 22.96 -11.15 28.67
N ASP A 360 22.03 -11.67 27.89
CA ASP A 360 22.06 -12.96 27.20
C ASP A 360 22.02 -12.79 25.67
N VAL A 361 22.49 -11.63 25.19
CA VAL A 361 22.39 -11.26 23.77
C VAL A 361 22.98 -12.31 22.84
N ASN A 362 22.20 -12.71 21.84
CA ASN A 362 22.68 -13.52 20.72
C ASN A 362 23.45 -12.63 19.75
N LEU A 363 24.70 -12.99 19.42
CA LEU A 363 25.46 -12.27 18.42
C LEU A 363 25.13 -12.80 17.05
N THR A 364 24.57 -11.97 16.18
CA THR A 364 24.22 -12.33 14.80
C THR A 364 25.06 -11.55 13.81
N TRP A 365 25.30 -12.08 12.63
CA TRP A 365 25.96 -11.37 11.53
C TRP A 365 25.37 -11.83 10.21
N THR A 366 25.75 -11.20 9.10
CA THR A 366 25.59 -11.74 7.76
C THR A 366 26.87 -12.45 7.36
N ALA A 367 26.79 -13.70 6.87
CA ALA A 367 27.96 -14.46 6.43
C ALA A 367 28.66 -13.77 5.26
N GLY A 368 29.98 -13.92 5.20
CA GLY A 368 30.73 -13.61 3.99
C GLY A 368 30.29 -14.54 2.85
N TYR A 369 30.19 -14.00 1.63
CA TYR A 369 29.67 -14.74 0.48
C TYR A 369 30.50 -16.00 0.21
N GLY A 370 29.82 -17.14 0.12
CA GLY A 370 30.42 -18.44 -0.15
C GLY A 370 31.14 -19.09 1.03
N ALA A 371 31.23 -18.45 2.21
CA ALA A 371 31.89 -19.02 3.38
C ALA A 371 31.28 -20.37 3.78
N LEU A 372 32.13 -21.36 4.10
CA LEU A 372 31.68 -22.68 4.58
C LEU A 372 31.82 -22.84 6.10
N ARG A 373 32.58 -21.96 6.76
CA ARG A 373 32.68 -21.92 8.24
C ARG A 373 33.13 -20.55 8.77
N HIS A 374 32.82 -20.29 10.04
CA HIS A 374 33.16 -19.08 10.78
C HIS A 374 33.93 -19.38 12.07
N LYS A 375 34.83 -18.47 12.47
CA LYS A 375 35.43 -18.44 13.81
C LYS A 375 35.05 -17.15 14.53
N VAL A 376 34.53 -17.27 15.74
CA VAL A 376 34.07 -16.16 16.59
C VAL A 376 35.16 -15.80 17.59
N TYR A 377 35.43 -14.50 17.76
CA TYR A 377 36.32 -13.95 18.78
C TYR A 377 35.52 -12.96 19.61
N PHE A 378 35.53 -13.06 20.94
CA PHE A 378 34.68 -12.28 21.84
C PHE A 378 35.40 -11.99 23.16
N GLY A 379 35.24 -10.78 23.70
CA GLY A 379 35.80 -10.41 25.01
C GLY A 379 35.50 -8.96 25.41
N THR A 380 36.13 -8.47 26.48
CA THR A 380 35.92 -7.11 27.02
C THR A 380 37.05 -6.13 26.63
N THR A 381 37.91 -6.52 25.69
CA THR A 381 39.04 -5.71 25.20
C THR A 381 38.89 -5.37 23.73
N ASN A 382 39.35 -4.20 23.30
CA ASN A 382 39.40 -3.81 21.89
C ASN A 382 40.86 -3.82 21.39
N PRO A 383 41.24 -4.66 20.40
CA PRO A 383 40.43 -5.69 19.76
C PRO A 383 40.16 -6.90 20.69
N PRO A 384 39.16 -7.75 20.38
CA PRO A 384 38.87 -8.95 21.14
C PRO A 384 40.07 -9.92 21.16
N PRO A 385 40.15 -10.84 22.15
CA PRO A 385 41.24 -11.82 22.26
C PRO A 385 41.53 -12.55 20.95
N THR A 386 42.80 -12.91 20.72
CA THR A 386 43.27 -13.56 19.48
C THR A 386 42.95 -15.06 19.38
N THR A 387 42.29 -15.62 20.38
CA THR A 387 41.86 -17.03 20.40
C THR A 387 40.37 -17.07 20.11
N ALA A 388 39.96 -17.87 19.12
CA ALA A 388 38.55 -18.03 18.80
C ALA A 388 37.83 -18.71 19.97
N VAL A 389 36.69 -18.15 20.37
CA VAL A 389 35.81 -18.71 21.41
C VAL A 389 34.84 -19.74 20.85
N ALA A 390 34.60 -19.71 19.53
CA ALA A 390 33.79 -20.70 18.84
C ALA A 390 34.22 -20.89 17.38
N THR A 391 33.89 -22.05 16.81
CA THR A 391 33.98 -22.37 15.38
C THR A 391 32.63 -22.94 14.93
N ILE A 392 32.04 -22.37 13.89
CA ILE A 392 30.70 -22.70 13.39
C ILE A 392 30.83 -23.17 11.95
N LEU A 393 30.38 -24.38 11.65
CA LEU A 393 30.30 -24.91 10.28
C LEU A 393 28.93 -24.55 9.70
N MET A 394 28.90 -24.05 8.46
CA MET A 394 27.64 -23.65 7.80
C MET A 394 26.71 -24.83 7.51
N THR A 395 27.23 -26.06 7.51
CA THR A 395 26.45 -27.30 7.39
C THR A 395 25.68 -27.65 8.65
N ASP A 396 26.11 -27.12 9.80
CA ASP A 396 25.60 -27.52 11.12
C ASP A 396 24.60 -26.49 11.67
N ASP A 397 24.75 -25.22 11.28
CA ASP A 397 23.80 -24.14 11.53
C ASP A 397 23.89 -23.11 10.39
N PRO A 398 22.85 -22.97 9.53
CA PRO A 398 22.84 -21.96 8.48
C PRO A 398 22.62 -20.54 9.02
N ASN A 399 22.21 -20.40 10.29
CA ASN A 399 21.96 -19.11 10.91
C ASN A 399 23.28 -18.57 11.46
N THR A 400 23.75 -17.47 10.90
CA THR A 400 24.97 -16.74 11.27
C THR A 400 24.84 -16.09 12.64
N SER A 401 24.86 -16.92 13.69
CA SER A 401 24.62 -16.53 15.06
C SER A 401 25.49 -17.28 16.07
N TRP A 402 25.73 -16.68 17.23
CA TRP A 402 26.47 -17.28 18.33
C TRP A 402 26.07 -16.66 19.66
N ASN A 403 25.68 -17.51 20.61
CA ASN A 403 25.37 -17.11 21.97
C ASN A 403 26.64 -17.09 22.84
N PRO A 404 27.01 -15.96 23.47
CA PRO A 404 28.07 -15.91 24.46
C PRO A 404 27.77 -16.86 25.63
N PRO A 405 28.72 -17.71 26.06
CA PRO A 405 28.50 -18.62 27.17
C PRO A 405 28.43 -17.87 28.51
N GLY A 406 27.25 -17.89 29.15
CA GLY A 406 26.97 -17.26 30.44
C GLY A 406 26.44 -15.83 30.33
N ASN A 407 25.79 -15.33 31.38
CA ASN A 407 25.23 -13.97 31.38
C ASN A 407 26.35 -12.93 31.38
N LEU A 408 26.26 -11.99 30.44
CA LEU A 408 27.10 -10.81 30.35
C LEU A 408 26.89 -9.91 31.57
N THR A 409 27.94 -9.14 31.89
CA THR A 409 27.94 -8.27 33.06
C THR A 409 27.27 -6.94 32.72
N LYS A 410 26.25 -6.56 33.49
CA LYS A 410 25.57 -5.27 33.35
C LYS A 410 26.56 -4.11 33.45
N GLY A 411 26.40 -3.14 32.56
CA GLY A 411 27.20 -1.93 32.43
C GLY A 411 28.52 -2.11 31.66
N VAL A 412 28.86 -3.33 31.23
CA VAL A 412 30.13 -3.65 30.54
C VAL A 412 29.97 -3.58 29.02
N THR A 413 31.00 -3.06 28.36
CA THR A 413 31.15 -3.09 26.90
C THR A 413 31.94 -4.32 26.47
N TYR A 414 31.38 -5.07 25.53
CA TYR A 414 32.00 -6.24 24.90
C TYR A 414 32.41 -5.90 23.47
N TYR A 415 33.47 -6.56 23.00
CA TYR A 415 34.02 -6.46 21.65
C TYR A 415 34.10 -7.83 21.03
N TRP A 416 33.85 -7.93 19.72
CA TRP A 416 33.83 -9.21 19.02
C TRP A 416 34.11 -9.07 17.52
N LYS A 417 34.51 -10.17 16.87
CA LYS A 417 34.71 -10.24 15.41
C LYS A 417 34.54 -11.66 14.88
N ILE A 418 34.31 -11.77 13.58
CA ILE A 418 34.17 -13.03 12.85
C ILE A 418 35.27 -13.17 11.81
N ILE A 419 35.84 -14.37 11.67
CA ILE A 419 36.69 -14.73 10.53
C ILE A 419 36.01 -15.85 9.74
N ALA A 420 35.71 -15.60 8.47
CA ALA A 420 35.11 -16.56 7.54
C ALA A 420 36.21 -17.36 6.81
N TYR A 421 35.95 -18.64 6.52
CA TYR A 421 36.89 -19.53 5.84
C TYR A 421 36.24 -20.34 4.72
N ASP A 422 37.09 -20.79 3.78
CA ASP A 422 36.84 -21.83 2.77
C ASP A 422 35.63 -21.54 1.87
N TYR A 423 35.75 -20.62 0.90
CA TYR A 423 34.65 -20.23 -0.01
C TYR A 423 34.54 -21.07 -1.28
N LEU A 424 33.31 -21.23 -1.81
CA LEU A 424 32.93 -22.10 -2.95
C LEU A 424 33.68 -21.91 -4.28
N ALA A 425 34.58 -20.93 -4.39
CA ALA A 425 35.46 -20.75 -5.54
C ALA A 425 36.88 -21.29 -5.28
N GLY A 426 37.04 -22.62 -5.29
CA GLY A 426 38.27 -23.32 -5.65
C GLY A 426 39.57 -22.99 -4.88
N GLY A 427 39.63 -23.26 -3.57
CA GLY A 427 40.89 -23.38 -2.84
C GLY A 427 40.72 -23.49 -1.31
N SER A 428 41.22 -24.57 -0.71
CA SER A 428 41.23 -24.72 0.75
C SER A 428 42.25 -23.77 1.39
N GLY A 429 41.85 -23.06 2.47
CA GLY A 429 42.78 -22.27 3.29
C GLY A 429 42.68 -20.74 3.22
N ASN A 430 41.76 -20.16 2.45
CA ASN A 430 41.56 -18.71 2.43
C ASN A 430 40.70 -18.25 3.63
N ALA A 431 41.13 -17.18 4.31
CA ALA A 431 40.50 -16.62 5.49
C ALA A 431 40.17 -15.14 5.26
N ALA A 432 38.91 -14.77 5.46
CA ALA A 432 38.43 -13.40 5.36
C ALA A 432 38.16 -12.85 6.77
N VAL A 433 38.99 -11.91 7.22
CA VAL A 433 38.88 -11.30 8.55
C VAL A 433 37.82 -10.20 8.52
N GLY A 434 36.79 -10.32 9.36
CA GLY A 434 35.77 -9.30 9.54
C GLY A 434 36.19 -8.17 10.49
N PRO A 435 35.44 -7.06 10.50
CA PRO A 435 35.66 -5.93 11.41
C PRO A 435 35.46 -6.32 12.89
N VAL A 436 35.94 -5.46 13.79
CA VAL A 436 35.68 -5.57 15.24
C VAL A 436 34.45 -4.73 15.57
N TRP A 437 33.46 -5.36 16.19
CA TRP A 437 32.22 -4.76 16.65
C TRP A 437 32.15 -4.69 18.17
N SER A 438 31.28 -3.85 18.70
CA SER A 438 31.12 -3.62 20.13
C SER A 438 29.66 -3.42 20.56
N PHE A 439 29.33 -3.67 21.83
CA PHE A 439 28.06 -3.31 22.44
C PHE A 439 28.19 -3.20 23.97
N ARG A 440 27.28 -2.47 24.63
CA ARG A 440 27.17 -2.34 26.09
C ARG A 440 25.91 -3.03 26.60
N ALA A 441 26.03 -3.80 27.68
CA ALA A 441 24.92 -4.54 28.27
C ALA A 441 24.24 -3.74 29.40
N THR A 442 22.93 -3.42 29.40
CA THR A 442 22.36 -2.41 30.36
C THR A 442 20.98 -2.63 31.04
N ASN A 443 20.25 -3.76 30.82
CA ASN A 443 18.92 -4.19 31.35
C ASN A 443 17.68 -3.90 30.47
N GLN A 444 16.67 -4.79 30.56
CA GLN A 444 15.81 -5.27 29.47
C GLN A 444 14.33 -4.87 29.64
N LEU A 445 13.78 -4.13 28.68
CA LEU A 445 12.33 -4.06 28.46
C LEU A 445 11.88 -5.39 27.84
N ARG A 446 10.74 -5.95 28.27
CA ARG A 446 10.24 -7.25 27.78
C ARG A 446 9.00 -7.12 26.88
N GLY A 447 8.30 -6.00 26.98
CA GLY A 447 7.24 -5.61 26.06
C GLY A 447 6.91 -4.13 26.23
N TRP A 448 6.61 -3.45 25.13
CA TRP A 448 6.12 -2.07 25.13
C TRP A 448 5.12 -1.84 24.01
N TRP A 449 3.84 -1.79 24.37
CA TRP A 449 2.75 -1.51 23.45
C TRP A 449 2.26 -0.09 23.69
N LYS A 450 2.53 0.78 22.73
CA LYS A 450 2.15 2.20 22.79
C LYS A 450 0.68 2.41 22.47
N PHE A 451 0.12 1.56 21.61
CA PHE A 451 -1.22 1.72 21.06
C PHE A 451 -1.41 3.01 20.23
N ASP A 452 -0.35 3.42 19.54
CA ASP A 452 -0.31 4.59 18.65
C ASP A 452 -0.52 4.28 17.16
N ASP A 453 -0.53 3.00 16.79
CA ASP A 453 -0.50 2.54 15.39
C ASP A 453 -1.77 3.01 14.65
N GLY A 454 -2.92 2.67 15.21
CA GLY A 454 -4.20 3.28 14.87
C GLY A 454 -4.79 2.92 13.51
N ASP A 455 -4.39 1.77 13.00
CA ASP A 455 -5.06 0.92 12.02
C ASP A 455 -4.60 -0.54 12.20
N GLY A 456 -5.27 -1.48 11.54
CA GLY A 456 -4.96 -2.92 11.61
C GLY A 456 -5.34 -3.61 12.93
N ASN A 457 -5.05 -4.91 13.02
CA ASN A 457 -5.41 -5.78 14.15
C ASN A 457 -4.20 -6.29 14.95
N THR A 458 -3.05 -5.65 14.77
CA THR A 458 -1.76 -6.08 15.34
C THR A 458 -1.03 -4.93 16.02
N PRO A 459 -1.34 -4.62 17.30
CA PRO A 459 -0.60 -3.61 18.03
C PRO A 459 0.89 -3.93 18.17
N ASP A 460 1.74 -2.94 17.91
CA ASP A 460 3.18 -3.17 17.81
C ASP A 460 3.91 -3.22 19.16
N ASP A 461 4.87 -4.17 19.28
CA ASP A 461 5.82 -4.20 20.40
C ASP A 461 7.07 -3.36 20.08
N SER A 462 7.10 -2.13 20.63
CA SER A 462 8.21 -1.19 20.53
C SER A 462 9.42 -1.56 21.40
N SER A 463 9.42 -2.68 22.12
CA SER A 463 10.55 -3.08 22.98
C SER A 463 11.74 -3.67 22.23
N GLY A 464 11.57 -4.01 20.95
CA GLY A 464 12.57 -4.71 20.15
C GLY A 464 12.63 -6.22 20.39
N ASN A 465 11.69 -6.79 21.17
CA ASN A 465 11.56 -8.23 21.38
C ASN A 465 10.54 -8.90 20.45
N ASN A 466 9.91 -8.13 19.55
CA ASN A 466 8.96 -8.63 18.55
C ASN A 466 7.75 -9.37 19.15
N ASN A 467 7.35 -9.00 20.38
CA ASN A 467 6.17 -9.53 21.06
C ASN A 467 4.89 -8.80 20.58
N HIS A 468 4.71 -8.63 19.27
CA HIS A 468 3.54 -7.96 18.71
C HIS A 468 2.26 -8.63 19.19
N ALA A 469 1.28 -7.82 19.53
CA ALA A 469 -0.01 -8.31 19.98
C ALA A 469 -0.94 -8.51 18.77
N VAL A 470 -2.00 -9.28 18.95
CA VAL A 470 -3.04 -9.50 17.94
C VAL A 470 -4.39 -9.37 18.62
N PHE A 471 -5.38 -8.80 17.93
CA PHE A 471 -6.75 -8.78 18.44
C PHE A 471 -7.26 -10.22 18.62
N GLY A 472 -7.95 -10.44 19.72
CA GLY A 472 -8.64 -11.70 19.97
C GLY A 472 -9.68 -11.97 18.89
N VAL A 473 -9.78 -13.21 18.43
CA VAL A 473 -10.84 -13.58 17.48
C VAL A 473 -12.12 -13.81 18.27
N SER A 474 -13.03 -12.85 18.18
CA SER A 474 -14.39 -12.95 18.70
C SER A 474 -15.38 -12.70 17.55
N PRO A 475 -16.46 -13.50 17.44
CA PRO A 475 -17.42 -13.38 16.34
C PRO A 475 -18.27 -12.10 16.41
N ASN A 476 -18.28 -11.39 17.55
CA ASN A 476 -19.25 -10.33 17.83
C ASN A 476 -18.64 -8.96 18.17
N SER A 477 -17.38 -8.90 18.60
CA SER A 477 -16.71 -7.63 18.92
C SER A 477 -15.19 -7.73 18.86
N LEU A 478 -14.52 -6.65 18.48
CA LEU A 478 -13.06 -6.51 18.46
C LEU A 478 -12.68 -5.20 19.15
N PRO A 479 -11.49 -5.12 19.78
CA PRO A 479 -10.98 -3.85 20.27
C PRO A 479 -10.91 -2.81 19.15
N ALA A 480 -11.17 -1.55 19.50
CA ALA A 480 -11.17 -0.45 18.54
C ALA A 480 -10.02 0.52 18.79
N TRP A 481 -9.42 1.03 17.73
CA TRP A 481 -8.50 2.17 17.85
C TRP A 481 -9.29 3.42 18.20
N THR A 482 -8.90 4.08 19.29
CA THR A 482 -9.51 5.35 19.71
C THR A 482 -8.50 6.47 19.69
N THR A 483 -9.01 7.68 19.50
CA THR A 483 -8.21 8.91 19.54
C THR A 483 -8.27 9.60 20.89
N ASP A 484 -9.05 9.05 21.82
CA ASP A 484 -9.08 9.42 23.22
C ASP A 484 -7.97 8.66 23.97
N GLY A 485 -6.73 8.66 23.47
CA GLY A 485 -5.56 8.03 24.09
C GLY A 485 -4.75 9.01 24.94
N ARG A 486 -4.20 8.55 26.08
CA ARG A 486 -3.34 9.33 26.99
C ARG A 486 -2.05 9.84 26.33
N ILE A 487 -1.49 9.14 25.36
CA ILE A 487 -0.31 9.56 24.61
C ILE A 487 -0.60 9.15 23.18
N GLY A 488 -1.04 10.11 22.35
CA GLY A 488 -1.39 9.81 20.96
C GLY A 488 -2.74 9.09 20.84
N LYS A 489 -2.75 7.87 20.29
CA LYS A 489 -3.96 7.03 20.18
C LYS A 489 -3.99 6.01 21.33
N ALA A 490 -5.07 5.24 21.42
CA ALA A 490 -5.18 4.15 22.39
C ALA A 490 -6.05 3.03 21.84
N LEU A 491 -6.15 1.95 22.60
CA LEU A 491 -7.12 0.90 22.36
C LEU A 491 -8.32 1.04 23.29
N GLU A 492 -9.51 1.06 22.71
CA GLU A 492 -10.80 1.03 23.39
C GLU A 492 -11.35 -0.39 23.37
N PHE A 493 -11.80 -0.83 24.55
CA PHE A 493 -12.47 -2.09 24.79
C PHE A 493 -13.91 -1.80 25.21
N ASP A 494 -14.88 -2.46 24.58
CA ASP A 494 -16.31 -2.22 24.76
C ASP A 494 -16.93 -3.05 25.90
N GLY A 495 -16.21 -4.08 26.37
CA GLY A 495 -16.64 -4.96 27.45
C GLY A 495 -17.48 -6.15 27.01
N ASP A 496 -17.59 -6.44 25.70
CA ASP A 496 -18.26 -7.63 25.16
C ASP A 496 -17.29 -8.57 24.42
N GLN A 497 -16.57 -9.38 25.20
CA GLN A 497 -15.69 -10.44 24.68
C GLN A 497 -14.66 -9.94 23.66
N ASP A 498 -14.12 -8.74 23.86
CA ASP A 498 -13.00 -8.18 23.15
C ASP A 498 -11.73 -8.25 24.01
N TRP A 499 -10.59 -8.55 23.38
CA TRP A 499 -9.29 -8.56 24.05
C TRP A 499 -8.16 -8.43 23.04
N VAL A 500 -6.98 -8.10 23.54
CA VAL A 500 -5.74 -8.24 22.79
C VAL A 500 -4.93 -9.38 23.39
N GLU A 501 -4.39 -10.24 22.53
CA GLU A 501 -3.58 -11.38 22.88
C GLU A 501 -2.15 -11.21 22.34
N VAL A 502 -1.16 -11.33 23.23
CA VAL A 502 0.21 -11.60 22.82
C VAL A 502 0.40 -13.11 22.91
N ARG A 503 0.59 -13.75 21.74
CA ARG A 503 0.74 -15.21 21.64
C ARG A 503 1.83 -15.71 22.58
N ARG A 504 1.67 -16.95 23.04
CA ARG A 504 2.57 -17.60 24.01
C ARG A 504 4.04 -17.43 23.61
N ASP A 505 4.74 -16.54 24.32
CA ASP A 505 6.17 -16.32 24.16
C ASP A 505 6.93 -16.60 25.48
N PRO A 506 7.96 -17.48 25.47
CA PRO A 506 8.83 -17.70 26.62
C PRO A 506 9.54 -16.45 27.16
N ASN A 507 9.77 -15.42 26.35
CA ASN A 507 10.39 -14.14 26.74
C ASN A 507 9.54 -13.36 27.75
N LEU A 508 8.25 -13.66 27.85
CA LEU A 508 7.33 -13.07 28.83
C LEU A 508 7.25 -13.88 30.14
N ASN A 509 8.02 -14.97 30.29
CA ASN A 509 8.10 -15.74 31.53
C ASN A 509 9.04 -15.07 32.54
N ILE A 510 8.56 -14.02 33.19
CA ILE A 510 9.30 -13.31 34.22
C ILE A 510 9.26 -14.13 35.52
N THR A 511 10.41 -14.51 36.08
CA THR A 511 10.49 -15.47 37.20
C THR A 511 11.07 -14.91 38.50
N LYS A 512 11.67 -13.71 38.47
CA LYS A 512 12.40 -13.13 39.61
C LYS A 512 11.77 -11.85 40.12
N SER A 513 12.15 -10.71 39.53
CA SER A 513 11.61 -9.39 39.85
C SER A 513 10.90 -8.86 38.61
N MET A 514 9.96 -7.93 38.77
CA MET A 514 9.26 -7.35 37.63
C MET A 514 8.66 -5.99 37.93
N THR A 515 8.35 -5.27 36.86
CA THR A 515 7.46 -4.10 36.89
C THR A 515 6.50 -4.15 35.72
N LEU A 516 5.23 -3.85 35.97
CA LEU A 516 4.21 -3.66 34.96
C LEU A 516 3.63 -2.24 35.12
N ALA A 517 3.56 -1.48 34.04
CA ALA A 517 3.05 -0.10 34.05
C ALA A 517 2.10 0.14 32.86
N VAL A 518 0.99 0.84 33.07
CA VAL A 518 -0.04 1.08 32.05
C VAL A 518 -0.85 2.34 32.34
N TRP A 519 -1.23 3.08 31.29
CA TRP A 519 -2.27 4.10 31.39
C TRP A 519 -3.63 3.48 31.08
N ILE A 520 -4.63 3.79 31.89
CA ILE A 520 -5.98 3.27 31.72
C ILE A 520 -7.04 4.31 32.07
N LYS A 521 -8.17 4.28 31.35
CA LYS A 521 -9.38 5.05 31.63
C LYS A 521 -10.57 4.12 31.76
N ILE A 522 -11.28 4.19 32.89
CA ILE A 522 -12.44 3.35 33.19
C ILE A 522 -13.58 4.22 33.68
N ASN A 523 -14.74 4.14 33.03
CA ASN A 523 -15.93 4.88 33.44
C ASN A 523 -16.69 4.21 34.59
N ASN A 524 -16.75 2.87 34.57
CA ASN A 524 -17.25 2.02 35.65
C ASN A 524 -16.81 0.58 35.38
N PHE A 525 -16.76 -0.24 36.43
CA PHE A 525 -16.61 -1.68 36.29
C PHE A 525 -17.98 -2.36 36.13
N GLY A 526 -18.22 -2.97 34.98
CA GLY A 526 -19.49 -3.61 34.61
C GLY A 526 -19.71 -5.03 35.15
N GLY A 527 -18.68 -5.69 35.70
CA GLY A 527 -18.76 -7.09 36.16
C GLY A 527 -17.73 -7.45 37.24
N ASP A 528 -17.88 -8.61 37.85
CA ASP A 528 -16.93 -9.13 38.85
C ASP A 528 -15.68 -9.71 38.16
N ASN A 529 -14.48 -9.51 38.74
CA ASN A 529 -13.19 -10.08 38.28
C ASN A 529 -12.76 -9.68 36.85
N GLN A 530 -12.92 -8.41 36.48
CA GLN A 530 -12.48 -7.86 35.19
C GLN A 530 -10.95 -7.66 35.16
N SER A 531 -10.28 -8.22 34.14
CA SER A 531 -8.82 -8.28 34.03
C SER A 531 -8.31 -7.21 33.08
N ILE A 532 -7.51 -6.27 33.60
CA ILE A 532 -6.90 -5.21 32.80
C ILE A 532 -5.79 -5.80 31.92
N ILE A 533 -4.89 -6.54 32.56
CA ILE A 533 -3.83 -7.25 31.89
C ILE A 533 -3.36 -8.41 32.76
N GLY A 534 -3.14 -9.57 32.16
CA GLY A 534 -2.67 -10.73 32.89
C GLY A 534 -2.01 -11.77 32.02
N LYS A 535 -0.88 -12.28 32.52
CA LYS A 535 -0.39 -13.61 32.16
C LYS A 535 -0.87 -14.56 33.26
N PHE A 536 -2.09 -15.08 33.07
CA PHE A 536 -2.80 -15.85 34.09
C PHE A 536 -1.96 -17.01 34.64
N ASP A 537 -2.09 -17.26 35.94
CA ASP A 537 -1.24 -18.13 36.77
C ASP A 537 0.19 -17.62 37.02
N ASN A 538 0.54 -16.40 36.60
CA ASN A 538 1.83 -15.75 36.93
C ASN A 538 1.63 -14.41 37.62
N TRP A 539 1.09 -13.42 36.91
CA TRP A 539 0.92 -12.05 37.39
C TRP A 539 -0.21 -11.35 36.64
N LYS A 540 -0.86 -10.40 37.30
CA LYS A 540 -1.98 -9.64 36.70
C LYS A 540 -2.33 -8.35 37.44
N PHE A 541 -2.90 -7.41 36.69
CA PHE A 541 -3.78 -6.37 37.20
C PHE A 541 -5.24 -6.76 36.97
N GLU A 542 -6.02 -6.72 38.04
CA GLU A 542 -7.44 -7.06 38.02
C GLU A 542 -8.21 -6.11 38.95
N ARG A 543 -9.51 -6.00 38.75
CA ARG A 543 -10.41 -5.34 39.70
C ARG A 543 -10.38 -6.04 41.06
N ALA A 544 -10.31 -5.27 42.15
CA ALA A 544 -10.42 -5.78 43.51
C ALA A 544 -11.90 -5.94 43.96
N GLY A 545 -12.46 -7.13 43.76
CA GLY A 545 -13.82 -7.48 44.20
C GLY A 545 -14.89 -6.58 43.55
N THR A 546 -15.87 -6.12 44.32
CA THR A 546 -16.92 -5.20 43.84
C THR A 546 -16.56 -3.72 44.01
N SER A 547 -15.30 -3.40 44.31
CA SER A 547 -14.83 -2.00 44.47
C SER A 547 -14.34 -1.42 43.15
N GLY A 548 -14.11 -0.12 43.08
CA GLY A 548 -13.44 0.52 41.95
C GLY A 548 -11.90 0.51 42.04
N THR A 549 -11.34 -0.25 42.98
CA THR A 549 -9.89 -0.34 43.22
C THR A 549 -9.24 -1.50 42.46
N ILE A 550 -7.92 -1.46 42.31
CA ILE A 550 -7.13 -2.47 41.59
C ILE A 550 -6.38 -3.39 42.55
N LEU A 551 -6.26 -4.66 42.19
CA LEU A 551 -5.31 -5.57 42.81
C LEU A 551 -4.11 -5.84 41.88
N TRP A 552 -2.93 -5.96 42.49
CA TRP A 552 -1.70 -6.42 41.87
C TRP A 552 -1.40 -7.83 42.36
N CYS A 553 -1.36 -8.81 41.46
CA CYS A 553 -1.16 -10.21 41.80
C CYS A 553 0.20 -10.70 41.30
N ILE A 554 0.92 -11.40 42.18
CA ILE A 554 2.12 -12.19 41.87
C ILE A 554 1.92 -13.59 42.45
N GLU A 555 1.86 -14.59 41.59
CA GLU A 555 1.67 -15.99 41.96
C GLU A 555 2.99 -16.61 42.49
N GLY A 556 2.87 -17.71 43.24
CA GLY A 556 4.01 -18.54 43.67
C GLY A 556 4.47 -18.37 45.12
N GLY A 557 3.90 -17.42 45.87
CA GLY A 557 4.20 -17.23 47.28
C GLY A 557 3.33 -16.16 47.96
N ALA A 558 3.27 -16.17 49.29
CA ALA A 558 2.49 -15.20 50.05
C ALA A 558 3.30 -13.91 50.33
N PRO A 559 2.69 -12.71 50.25
CA PRO A 559 1.30 -12.48 49.85
C PRO A 559 1.11 -12.62 48.34
N TRP A 560 0.02 -13.25 47.93
CA TRP A 560 -0.34 -13.48 46.53
C TRP A 560 -0.82 -12.20 45.83
N THR A 561 -1.41 -11.29 46.60
CA THR A 561 -2.11 -10.13 46.08
C THR A 561 -1.89 -8.92 46.98
N THR A 562 -1.64 -7.78 46.34
CA THR A 562 -1.63 -6.46 46.96
C THR A 562 -2.88 -5.71 46.52
N TYR A 563 -3.77 -5.39 47.47
CA TYR A 563 -5.01 -4.66 47.20
C TYR A 563 -4.76 -3.16 47.34
N GLY A 564 -5.15 -2.40 46.31
CA GLY A 564 -5.14 -0.94 46.35
C GLY A 564 -6.25 -0.34 47.20
N ASN A 565 -6.13 0.95 47.49
CA ASN A 565 -7.15 1.74 48.20
C ASN A 565 -7.71 2.87 47.33
N ILE A 566 -7.08 3.16 46.19
CA ILE A 566 -7.50 4.23 45.28
C ILE A 566 -8.45 3.65 44.22
N SER A 567 -9.63 4.27 44.10
CA SER A 567 -10.60 3.96 43.04
C SER A 567 -10.14 4.61 41.74
N ILE A 568 -10.29 3.92 40.62
CA ILE A 568 -9.89 4.42 39.28
C ILE A 568 -11.04 4.42 38.26
N ASP A 569 -12.25 4.18 38.73
CA ASP A 569 -13.49 4.09 37.94
C ASP A 569 -14.25 5.42 37.88
N ASP A 570 -13.51 6.54 37.84
CA ASP A 570 -14.06 7.89 37.82
C ASP A 570 -14.21 8.48 36.41
N GLY A 571 -13.90 7.69 35.37
CA GLY A 571 -13.86 8.11 33.97
C GLY A 571 -12.63 8.94 33.59
N GLY A 572 -11.70 9.16 34.51
CA GLY A 572 -10.41 9.80 34.31
C GLY A 572 -9.32 8.83 33.86
N TRP A 573 -8.23 9.39 33.33
CA TRP A 573 -7.01 8.66 33.05
C TRP A 573 -6.20 8.46 34.32
N HIS A 574 -5.85 7.21 34.61
CA HIS A 574 -4.95 6.84 35.71
C HIS A 574 -3.75 6.05 35.21
N HIS A 575 -2.60 6.25 35.83
CA HIS A 575 -1.40 5.44 35.60
C HIS A 575 -1.26 4.39 36.69
N LEU A 576 -1.31 3.12 36.33
CA LEU A 576 -1.11 2.00 37.24
C LEU A 576 0.31 1.47 37.10
N ALA A 577 1.00 1.21 38.22
CA ALA A 577 2.26 0.48 38.21
C ALA A 577 2.39 -0.52 39.36
N GLY A 578 2.77 -1.76 39.03
CA GLY A 578 2.89 -2.89 39.94
C GLY A 578 4.32 -3.38 39.90
N THR A 579 4.98 -3.40 41.06
CA THR A 579 6.38 -3.81 41.20
C THR A 579 6.48 -5.04 42.09
N TYR A 580 7.43 -5.92 41.79
CA TYR A 580 7.82 -7.03 42.67
C TYR A 580 9.33 -7.17 42.68
N ASP A 581 9.91 -7.12 43.86
CA ASP A 581 11.31 -7.45 44.08
C ASP A 581 11.47 -8.86 44.65
N GLY A 582 11.78 -9.82 43.77
CA GLY A 582 12.01 -11.21 44.13
C GLY A 582 13.24 -11.46 45.03
N ALA A 583 14.10 -10.46 45.26
CA ALA A 583 15.19 -10.56 46.23
C ALA A 583 14.71 -10.30 47.67
N THR A 584 13.73 -9.40 47.84
CA THR A 584 13.24 -8.95 49.15
C THR A 584 11.84 -9.46 49.47
N GLY A 585 11.09 -9.94 48.47
CA GLY A 585 9.70 -10.36 48.60
C GLY A 585 8.71 -9.18 48.70
N VAL A 586 9.14 -7.97 48.36
CA VAL A 586 8.33 -6.75 48.44
C VAL A 586 7.54 -6.56 47.16
N GLN A 587 6.24 -6.30 47.29
CA GLN A 587 5.34 -5.93 46.19
C GLN A 587 4.77 -4.53 46.46
N THR A 588 4.76 -3.66 45.46
CA THR A 588 4.23 -2.31 45.61
C THR A 588 3.33 -1.95 44.42
N LEU A 589 2.13 -1.48 44.72
CA LEU A 589 1.16 -0.91 43.79
C LEU A 589 1.22 0.63 43.87
N TYR A 590 1.32 1.26 42.71
CA TYR A 590 1.29 2.71 42.53
C TYR A 590 0.10 3.10 41.66
N VAL A 591 -0.53 4.23 42.00
CA VAL A 591 -1.54 4.90 41.18
C VAL A 591 -1.10 6.35 41.00
N ASP A 592 -1.06 6.81 39.75
CA ASP A 592 -0.66 8.17 39.36
C ASP A 592 0.72 8.58 39.90
N GLY A 593 1.64 7.61 39.92
CA GLY A 593 3.04 7.81 40.32
C GLY A 593 3.24 7.87 41.82
N VAL A 594 2.16 7.74 42.60
CA VAL A 594 2.16 7.70 44.06
C VAL A 594 1.94 6.27 44.53
N GLN A 595 2.70 5.86 45.56
CA GLN A 595 2.51 4.54 46.17
C GLN A 595 1.12 4.46 46.82
N ASP A 596 0.27 3.56 46.32
CA ASP A 596 -1.04 3.27 46.90
C ASP A 596 -0.91 2.25 48.04
N MET A 597 -0.28 1.11 47.76
CA MET A 597 -0.10 0.05 48.75
C MET A 597 1.22 -0.69 48.56
N GLN A 598 1.81 -1.15 49.66
CA GLN A 598 2.97 -2.04 49.67
C GLN A 598 2.70 -3.21 50.61
N THR A 599 3.05 -4.40 50.15
CA THR A 599 3.06 -5.61 50.99
C THR A 599 4.44 -6.24 50.96
N SER A 600 4.74 -7.07 51.96
CA SER A 600 6.03 -7.75 52.06
C SER A 600 5.79 -9.19 52.47
N GLY A 601 6.39 -10.11 51.72
CA GLY A 601 6.32 -11.54 51.94
C GLY A 601 7.70 -12.18 52.01
N THR A 602 7.72 -13.50 52.00
CA THR A 602 8.98 -14.23 51.76
C THR A 602 9.35 -14.15 50.28
N PRO A 603 10.62 -13.87 49.94
CA PRO A 603 11.11 -13.95 48.57
C PRO A 603 10.72 -15.28 47.93
N HIS A 604 10.10 -15.21 46.74
CA HIS A 604 9.70 -16.39 45.97
C HIS A 604 9.89 -16.15 44.48
N THR A 605 9.99 -17.24 43.72
CA THR A 605 10.02 -17.20 42.26
C THR A 605 8.60 -17.10 41.72
N ILE A 606 8.39 -16.21 40.76
CA ILE A 606 7.14 -16.19 40.00
C ILE A 606 7.11 -17.47 39.15
N PRO A 607 6.03 -18.28 39.19
CA PRO A 607 5.91 -19.47 38.37
C PRO A 607 5.88 -19.08 36.88
N THR A 608 6.20 -20.02 36.00
CA THR A 608 6.06 -19.84 34.54
C THR A 608 4.72 -20.38 34.07
N SER A 609 4.04 -19.70 33.16
CA SER A 609 2.77 -20.14 32.58
C SER A 609 2.85 -20.28 31.06
N THR A 610 2.13 -21.27 30.54
CA THR A 610 1.94 -21.46 29.09
C THR A 610 0.80 -20.63 28.52
N ASN A 611 0.06 -19.90 29.37
CA ASN A 611 -1.03 -19.03 28.93
C ASN A 611 -0.48 -17.84 28.13
N PRO A 612 -1.21 -17.39 27.09
CA PRO A 612 -0.95 -16.08 26.46
C PRO A 612 -1.03 -14.93 27.46
N LEU A 613 -0.49 -13.78 27.08
CA LEU A 613 -0.73 -12.52 27.78
C LEU A 613 -1.98 -11.88 27.20
N TYR A 614 -2.96 -11.60 28.04
CA TYR A 614 -4.22 -10.98 27.66
C TYR A 614 -4.29 -9.55 28.19
N ILE A 615 -4.81 -8.63 27.36
CA ILE A 615 -5.04 -7.22 27.67
C ILE A 615 -6.52 -6.94 27.40
N GLY A 616 -7.23 -6.31 28.34
CA GLY A 616 -8.66 -5.94 28.21
C GLY A 616 -9.66 -7.09 28.41
N SER A 617 -9.23 -8.28 28.79
CA SER A 617 -10.08 -9.49 28.89
C SER A 617 -11.14 -9.49 30.01
N ASN A 618 -12.07 -10.46 29.95
CA ASN A 618 -13.18 -10.67 30.90
C ASN A 618 -14.24 -9.55 30.89
N GLY A 619 -14.57 -9.04 29.70
CA GLY A 619 -15.64 -8.05 29.50
C GLY A 619 -15.36 -6.72 30.17
N LEU A 620 -14.11 -6.26 30.14
CA LEU A 620 -13.70 -4.98 30.71
C LEU A 620 -13.88 -3.85 29.69
N ALA A 621 -14.88 -2.99 29.91
CA ALA A 621 -15.02 -1.76 29.14
C ALA A 621 -14.01 -0.70 29.64
N CYS A 622 -13.01 -0.35 28.81
CA CYS A 622 -11.96 0.58 29.18
C CYS A 622 -11.21 1.16 27.96
N VAL A 623 -10.36 2.15 28.19
CA VAL A 623 -9.36 2.61 27.21
C VAL A 623 -7.97 2.40 27.80
N ILE A 624 -7.07 1.74 27.07
CA ILE A 624 -5.70 1.41 27.51
C ILE A 624 -4.66 2.04 26.58
N ASP A 625 -3.59 2.55 27.18
CA ASP A 625 -2.50 3.24 26.49
C ASP A 625 -1.14 2.94 27.17
N ASP A 626 -0.06 2.98 26.38
CA ASP A 626 1.35 3.01 26.81
C ASP A 626 1.73 1.95 27.86
N LEU A 627 1.46 0.69 27.54
CA LEU A 627 1.69 -0.48 28.37
C LEU A 627 3.16 -0.95 28.32
N ARG A 628 3.80 -1.12 29.48
CA ARG A 628 5.21 -1.53 29.60
C ARG A 628 5.42 -2.68 30.58
N LEU A 629 6.24 -3.66 30.18
CA LEU A 629 6.66 -4.79 31.01
C LEU A 629 8.19 -4.84 31.16
N TYR A 630 8.64 -4.90 32.42
CA TYR A 630 10.04 -4.99 32.80
C TYR A 630 10.31 -6.26 33.61
N ASP A 631 11.49 -6.87 33.43
CA ASP A 631 11.94 -8.04 34.19
C ASP A 631 12.74 -7.69 35.46
N TYR A 632 12.55 -6.46 35.96
CA TYR A 632 13.15 -5.98 37.18
C TYR A 632 12.20 -5.01 37.91
N CYS A 633 12.44 -4.83 39.20
CA CYS A 633 11.68 -3.92 40.05
C CYS A 633 12.19 -2.48 39.86
N LEU A 634 11.33 -1.59 39.36
CA LEU A 634 11.58 -0.15 39.28
C LEU A 634 11.43 0.51 40.66
N SER A 635 12.22 1.55 40.90
CA SER A 635 12.10 2.42 42.07
C SER A 635 10.94 3.41 41.93
N GLY A 636 10.40 3.91 43.05
CA GLY A 636 9.32 4.91 43.01
C GLY A 636 9.68 6.17 42.20
N SER A 637 10.94 6.60 42.19
CA SER A 637 11.39 7.71 41.35
C SER A 637 11.37 7.39 39.85
N GLU A 638 11.65 6.14 39.46
CA GLU A 638 11.52 5.71 38.07
C GLU A 638 10.04 5.61 37.67
N ILE A 639 9.16 5.20 38.59
CA ILE A 639 7.71 5.20 38.36
C ILE A 639 7.16 6.62 38.15
N SER A 640 7.59 7.62 38.94
CA SER A 640 7.12 9.01 38.74
C SER A 640 7.48 9.58 37.37
N VAL A 641 8.62 9.17 36.78
CA VAL A 641 9.01 9.59 35.42
C VAL A 641 8.03 9.07 34.36
N LEU A 642 7.39 7.92 34.57
CA LEU A 642 6.39 7.38 33.65
C LEU A 642 5.07 8.16 33.66
N VAL A 643 4.80 8.93 34.73
CA VAL A 643 3.54 9.67 34.92
C VAL A 643 3.58 11.10 34.36
N ASP A 644 4.74 11.75 34.40
CA ASP A 644 4.93 13.16 34.03
C ASP A 644 5.08 13.42 32.52
N ILE A 645 4.52 12.56 31.66
CA ILE A 645 4.48 12.76 30.21
C ILE A 645 3.29 13.72 29.87
N PRO A 646 3.48 15.00 29.47
CA PRO A 646 2.38 15.98 29.33
C PRO A 646 1.59 15.87 28.01
N TRP A 647 0.27 16.12 28.03
CA TRP A 647 -0.61 16.24 26.85
C TRP A 647 -0.46 17.59 26.12
N PRO A 648 -0.53 17.64 24.77
CA PRO A 648 -0.53 18.89 24.02
C PRO A 648 -1.91 19.60 23.97
N PRO A 649 -2.03 20.93 24.19
CA PRO A 649 -3.30 21.69 24.19
C PRO A 649 -3.88 22.06 22.81
N TYR A 650 -3.62 21.28 21.76
CA TYR A 650 -3.98 21.61 20.37
C TYR A 650 -5.21 20.85 19.86
N ALA A 651 -5.84 21.38 18.80
CA ALA A 651 -6.81 20.66 17.98
C ALA A 651 -6.17 19.40 17.39
N ARG A 652 -6.92 18.31 17.28
CA ARG A 652 -6.41 17.00 16.84
C ARG A 652 -7.40 16.24 15.96
N THR A 653 -6.95 15.11 15.43
CA THR A 653 -7.75 14.15 14.65
C THR A 653 -8.49 14.81 13.47
N PRO A 654 -7.75 15.47 12.55
CA PRO A 654 -8.36 16.13 11.41
C PRO A 654 -9.14 15.14 10.55
N LYS A 655 -10.28 15.60 10.04
CA LYS A 655 -11.03 14.98 8.92
C LYS A 655 -11.29 16.08 7.89
N PRO A 656 -10.83 15.94 6.63
CA PRO A 656 -9.99 14.87 6.12
C PRO A 656 -8.68 14.70 6.90
N ALA A 657 -8.17 13.46 6.93
CA ALA A 657 -6.95 13.16 7.67
C ALA A 657 -5.76 13.91 7.06
N ASP A 658 -4.74 14.20 7.87
CA ASP A 658 -3.56 14.89 7.36
C ASP A 658 -2.90 14.03 6.27
N LYS A 659 -2.62 14.66 5.13
CA LYS A 659 -2.04 14.08 3.90
C LYS A 659 -2.95 13.06 3.19
N SER A 660 -4.25 13.02 3.49
CA SER A 660 -5.17 12.15 2.77
C SER A 660 -5.50 12.68 1.37
N THR A 661 -5.86 11.77 0.46
CA THR A 661 -6.58 12.09 -0.78
C THR A 661 -8.08 12.01 -0.54
N VAL A 662 -8.86 12.96 -1.08
CA VAL A 662 -10.30 13.09 -0.85
C VAL A 662 -11.04 13.16 -2.17
N ALA A 663 -11.90 12.18 -2.45
CA ALA A 663 -12.83 12.28 -3.57
C ALA A 663 -13.94 13.29 -3.23
N MET A 664 -14.16 14.25 -4.12
CA MET A 664 -15.20 15.28 -3.95
C MET A 664 -16.50 14.77 -4.55
N GLU A 665 -17.66 15.09 -3.97
CA GLU A 665 -18.94 14.88 -4.64
C GLU A 665 -19.34 16.12 -5.45
N PRO A 666 -19.98 15.97 -6.63
CA PRO A 666 -20.50 17.11 -7.38
C PRO A 666 -21.42 17.98 -6.52
N ASP A 667 -21.13 19.28 -6.49
CA ASP A 667 -21.85 20.34 -5.76
C ASP A 667 -21.97 20.17 -4.23
N LYS A 668 -21.24 19.25 -3.60
CA LYS A 668 -21.16 19.18 -2.14
C LYS A 668 -19.95 19.93 -1.59
N MET A 669 -20.20 20.67 -0.51
CA MET A 669 -19.14 21.21 0.33
C MET A 669 -18.50 20.08 1.12
N LEU A 670 -17.17 19.97 1.06
CA LEU A 670 -16.40 19.10 1.93
C LEU A 670 -16.48 19.63 3.37
N THR A 671 -16.79 18.76 4.33
CA THR A 671 -16.84 19.16 5.74
C THR A 671 -15.53 18.82 6.43
N LEU A 672 -14.81 19.84 6.87
CA LEU A 672 -13.70 19.71 7.81
C LEU A 672 -14.23 19.41 9.21
N SER A 673 -13.60 18.50 9.96
CA SER A 673 -13.92 18.28 11.38
C SER A 673 -12.69 17.87 12.20
N TRP A 674 -12.69 18.17 13.49
CA TRP A 674 -11.58 17.92 14.41
C TRP A 674 -12.09 17.59 15.82
N VAL A 675 -11.20 17.11 16.68
CA VAL A 675 -11.43 17.01 18.12
C VAL A 675 -10.76 18.19 18.82
N ALA A 676 -11.54 18.88 19.66
CA ALA A 676 -11.10 20.06 20.38
C ALA A 676 -9.99 19.76 21.41
N GLY A 677 -9.02 20.66 21.53
CA GLY A 677 -8.02 20.66 22.60
C GLY A 677 -8.65 20.74 24.01
N PRO A 678 -8.10 20.07 25.04
CA PRO A 678 -8.64 20.16 26.41
C PRO A 678 -8.66 21.60 26.92
N GLY A 679 -9.83 22.09 27.35
CA GLY A 679 -10.01 23.45 27.87
C GLY A 679 -10.22 24.53 26.80
N ALA A 680 -10.42 24.14 25.53
CA ALA A 680 -10.85 25.06 24.47
C ALA A 680 -12.32 25.48 24.64
N THR A 681 -12.61 26.74 24.38
CA THR A 681 -13.95 27.35 24.43
C THR A 681 -14.49 27.76 23.05
N SER A 682 -13.59 27.93 22.07
CA SER A 682 -13.91 28.26 20.68
C SER A 682 -12.69 28.01 19.79
N HIS A 683 -12.90 27.99 18.47
CA HIS A 683 -11.93 27.58 17.46
C HIS A 683 -11.82 28.63 16.36
N ASP A 684 -10.60 29.08 16.06
CA ASP A 684 -10.33 29.86 14.85
C ASP A 684 -9.99 28.90 13.70
N VAL A 685 -10.77 28.94 12.62
CA VAL A 685 -10.62 28.08 11.45
C VAL A 685 -9.85 28.81 10.35
N TYR A 686 -8.78 28.19 9.87
CA TYR A 686 -7.98 28.68 8.74
C TYR A 686 -8.00 27.66 7.61
N PHE A 687 -8.20 28.12 6.36
CA PHE A 687 -8.26 27.26 5.18
C PHE A 687 -7.77 27.98 3.93
N GLY A 688 -6.93 27.33 3.12
CA GLY A 688 -6.40 27.87 1.86
C GLY A 688 -5.53 26.89 1.09
N THR A 689 -4.89 27.33 0.01
CA THR A 689 -4.06 26.49 -0.88
C THR A 689 -2.55 26.64 -0.62
N SER A 690 -2.18 27.46 0.37
CA SER A 690 -0.79 27.75 0.73
C SER A 690 -0.56 27.37 2.20
N PHE A 691 0.36 26.43 2.44
CA PHE A 691 0.79 26.04 3.78
C PHE A 691 1.23 27.28 4.57
N SER A 692 2.03 28.15 3.94
CA SER A 692 2.58 29.34 4.59
C SER A 692 1.51 30.34 5.00
N ASP A 693 0.49 30.54 4.15
CA ASP A 693 -0.58 31.49 4.46
C ASP A 693 -1.42 30.97 5.62
N VAL A 694 -1.82 29.70 5.56
CA VAL A 694 -2.59 29.04 6.62
C VAL A 694 -1.79 28.91 7.91
N ASN A 695 -0.48 28.64 7.83
CA ASN A 695 0.39 28.59 8.99
C ASN A 695 0.64 29.98 9.57
N ASN A 696 0.78 31.05 8.79
CA ASN A 696 1.13 32.36 9.34
C ASN A 696 -0.07 33.22 9.72
N ALA A 697 -1.26 32.86 9.26
CA ALA A 697 -2.48 33.57 9.58
C ALA A 697 -2.76 33.63 11.09
N ASP A 698 -3.44 34.68 11.50
CA ASP A 698 -4.02 34.89 12.82
C ASP A 698 -5.46 35.41 12.68
N HIS A 699 -6.17 35.64 13.78
CA HIS A 699 -7.56 36.11 13.77
C HIS A 699 -7.75 37.44 13.02
N SER A 700 -6.68 38.24 12.87
CA SER A 700 -6.72 39.54 12.16
C SER A 700 -6.48 39.42 10.65
N THR A 701 -6.13 38.23 10.18
CA THR A 701 -5.84 37.94 8.77
C THR A 701 -7.12 38.05 7.92
N PRO A 702 -7.05 38.57 6.67
CA PRO A 702 -8.22 38.70 5.80
C PRO A 702 -8.98 37.38 5.58
N ALA A 703 -10.29 37.50 5.30
CA ALA A 703 -11.25 36.39 5.15
C ALA A 703 -10.86 35.29 4.12
N GLY A 704 -9.82 35.53 3.32
CA GLY A 704 -9.27 34.57 2.37
C GLY A 704 -8.59 33.36 3.04
N VAL A 705 -8.01 33.53 4.23
CA VAL A 705 -7.29 32.46 4.96
C VAL A 705 -7.95 32.16 6.30
N PHE A 706 -8.17 33.18 7.14
CA PHE A 706 -9.03 33.05 8.31
C PHE A 706 -10.48 32.98 7.84
N LYS A 707 -11.20 31.94 8.26
CA LYS A 707 -12.57 31.71 7.83
C LYS A 707 -13.56 32.19 8.86
N VAL A 708 -13.43 31.70 10.10
CA VAL A 708 -14.41 31.96 11.14
C VAL A 708 -13.84 31.62 12.52
N ASN A 709 -14.36 32.29 13.55
CA ASN A 709 -14.31 31.82 14.93
C ASN A 709 -15.63 31.17 15.30
N GLN A 710 -15.60 29.93 15.80
CA GLN A 710 -16.81 29.17 16.08
C GLN A 710 -16.66 28.23 17.28
N VAL A 711 -17.79 27.77 17.82
CA VAL A 711 -17.82 26.75 18.90
C VAL A 711 -17.97 25.34 18.33
N SER A 712 -18.45 25.21 17.09
CA SER A 712 -18.55 23.91 16.41
C SER A 712 -17.16 23.38 16.07
N THR A 713 -16.99 22.06 16.09
CA THR A 713 -15.77 21.38 15.64
C THR A 713 -15.87 20.92 14.17
N THR A 714 -16.70 21.59 13.38
CA THR A 714 -16.92 21.29 11.95
C THR A 714 -17.01 22.54 11.09
N TYR A 715 -16.45 22.54 9.88
CA TYR A 715 -16.48 23.68 8.96
C TYR A 715 -16.56 23.24 7.49
N GLY A 716 -17.49 23.79 6.71
CA GLY A 716 -17.67 23.45 5.29
C GLY A 716 -16.76 24.25 4.36
N VAL A 717 -16.12 23.57 3.40
CA VAL A 717 -15.24 24.14 2.37
C VAL A 717 -15.61 23.64 0.98
N GLY A 718 -15.56 24.51 -0.02
CA GLY A 718 -15.84 24.16 -1.42
C GLY A 718 -16.56 25.26 -2.20
N PRO A 719 -16.80 25.04 -3.51
CA PRO A 719 -16.28 23.92 -4.32
C PRO A 719 -14.74 23.93 -4.40
N LEU A 720 -14.12 22.76 -4.56
CA LEU A 720 -12.66 22.58 -4.57
C LEU A 720 -12.23 21.97 -5.90
N GLU A 721 -11.20 22.54 -6.53
CA GLU A 721 -10.54 21.98 -7.72
C GLU A 721 -10.00 20.57 -7.45
N THR A 722 -10.07 19.67 -8.44
CA THR A 722 -9.45 18.32 -8.42
C THR A 722 -7.93 18.39 -8.43
N GLU A 723 -7.27 17.32 -7.94
CA GLU A 723 -5.80 17.18 -7.83
C GLU A 723 -5.08 18.31 -7.08
N LYS A 724 -5.82 19.11 -6.31
CA LYS A 724 -5.31 20.29 -5.63
C LYS A 724 -5.13 20.03 -4.15
N THR A 725 -3.97 20.38 -3.63
CA THR A 725 -3.69 20.30 -2.19
C THR A 725 -4.20 21.55 -1.47
N TYR A 726 -5.03 21.33 -0.44
CA TYR A 726 -5.52 22.36 0.47
C TYR A 726 -4.91 22.17 1.86
N TYR A 727 -4.69 23.29 2.55
CA TYR A 727 -4.14 23.38 3.89
C TYR A 727 -5.16 23.99 4.83
N TRP A 728 -5.22 23.50 6.06
CA TRP A 728 -6.12 24.01 7.07
C TRP A 728 -5.56 23.87 8.48
N ARG A 729 -5.99 24.74 9.38
CA ARG A 729 -5.49 24.82 10.76
C ARG A 729 -6.61 25.25 11.68
N ILE A 730 -6.57 24.76 12.90
CA ILE A 730 -7.51 25.12 13.97
C ILE A 730 -6.73 25.65 15.16
N ASP A 731 -6.92 26.93 15.50
CA ASP A 731 -6.39 27.45 16.76
C ASP A 731 -7.44 27.33 17.86
N GLU A 732 -7.04 26.69 18.95
CA GLU A 732 -7.88 26.50 20.13
C GLU A 732 -7.81 27.75 21.02
N LEU A 733 -8.94 28.39 21.30
CA LEU A 733 -9.00 29.53 22.21
C LEU A 733 -9.52 29.08 23.58
N GLY A 734 -8.82 29.41 24.67
CA GLY A 734 -9.13 28.92 26.03
C GLY A 734 -7.89 28.74 26.90
N ALA A 735 -7.88 27.73 27.78
CA ALA A 735 -6.85 27.47 28.81
C ALA A 735 -5.43 27.17 28.27
N GLY A 736 -4.78 28.16 27.66
CA GLY A 736 -3.41 28.06 27.10
C GLY A 736 -3.29 28.44 25.61
N ALA A 737 -4.41 28.74 24.96
CA ALA A 737 -4.60 29.22 23.58
C ALA A 737 -3.44 29.02 22.57
N PRO A 738 -3.06 27.78 22.23
CA PRO A 738 -1.94 27.56 21.35
C PRO A 738 -2.37 27.50 19.88
N LYS A 739 -1.50 28.02 19.00
CA LYS A 739 -1.62 27.88 17.55
C LYS A 739 -1.62 26.40 17.15
N GLY A 740 -2.60 25.96 16.37
CA GLY A 740 -2.77 24.55 15.98
C GLY A 740 -1.79 24.08 14.91
N PHE A 741 -1.79 22.76 14.68
CA PHE A 741 -1.06 22.15 13.58
C PHE A 741 -1.76 22.44 12.24
N VAL A 742 -0.95 22.66 11.19
CA VAL A 742 -1.47 22.77 9.83
C VAL A 742 -1.57 21.37 9.24
N TRP A 743 -2.79 20.99 8.88
CA TRP A 743 -3.09 19.76 8.17
C TRP A 743 -3.30 20.04 6.69
N ARG A 744 -3.12 19.02 5.85
CA ARG A 744 -3.38 19.11 4.41
C ARG A 744 -4.18 17.92 3.90
N PHE A 745 -4.87 18.11 2.78
CA PHE A 745 -5.40 17.00 1.98
C PHE A 745 -5.31 17.38 0.51
N THR A 746 -5.32 16.38 -0.38
CA THR A 746 -5.36 16.57 -1.83
C THR A 746 -6.70 16.07 -2.34
N THR A 747 -7.37 16.83 -3.20
CA THR A 747 -8.57 16.34 -3.89
C THR A 747 -8.21 15.28 -4.92
N ALA A 748 -9.03 14.25 -5.10
CA ALA A 748 -8.81 13.24 -6.13
C ALA A 748 -8.88 13.84 -7.55
N GLU A 749 -8.40 13.08 -8.54
CA GLU A 749 -8.53 13.43 -9.97
C GLU A 749 -9.96 13.32 -10.52
N TYR A 750 -10.89 12.80 -9.71
CA TYR A 750 -12.28 12.57 -10.06
C TYR A 750 -13.24 13.12 -9.00
N PHE A 751 -14.49 13.34 -9.42
CA PHE A 751 -15.62 13.50 -8.51
C PHE A 751 -16.33 12.16 -8.30
N SER A 752 -16.60 11.79 -7.06
CA SER A 752 -17.38 10.59 -6.72
C SER A 752 -18.87 10.92 -6.83
N VAL A 753 -19.60 10.18 -7.65
CA VAL A 753 -21.07 10.24 -7.70
C VAL A 753 -21.65 9.33 -6.63
N ASP A 754 -21.17 8.09 -6.57
CA ASP A 754 -21.50 7.13 -5.52
C ASP A 754 -20.41 6.04 -5.51
N ASN A 755 -19.79 5.81 -4.36
CA ASN A 755 -18.85 4.71 -4.13
C ASN A 755 -19.46 3.63 -3.23
N PHE A 756 -20.76 3.72 -2.93
CA PHE A 756 -21.53 2.76 -2.12
C PHE A 756 -21.10 2.60 -0.66
N GLU A 757 -20.03 3.28 -0.22
CA GLU A 757 -19.46 3.16 1.12
C GLU A 757 -20.30 3.77 2.23
N ASP A 758 -21.20 4.69 1.88
CA ASP A 758 -22.02 5.41 2.85
C ASP A 758 -23.24 4.61 3.29
N TYR A 759 -23.63 3.55 2.58
CA TYR A 759 -24.84 2.78 2.92
C TYR A 759 -24.58 1.77 4.05
N SER A 760 -25.64 1.39 4.75
CA SER A 760 -25.64 0.42 5.84
C SER A 760 -26.77 -0.59 5.68
N ASN A 761 -26.74 -1.67 6.47
CA ASN A 761 -27.84 -2.65 6.49
C ASN A 761 -29.07 -2.19 7.32
N THR A 762 -29.06 -0.98 7.91
CA THR A 762 -30.14 -0.48 8.77
C THR A 762 -30.69 0.89 8.35
N SER A 763 -31.99 1.09 8.55
CA SER A 763 -32.66 2.34 8.23
C SER A 763 -32.22 3.45 9.21
N PRO A 764 -32.06 4.72 8.80
CA PRO A 764 -32.53 5.34 7.55
C PRO A 764 -31.52 5.37 6.40
N ASN A 765 -30.46 4.56 6.44
CA ASN A 765 -29.34 4.64 5.50
C ASN A 765 -29.10 3.33 4.76
N ARG A 766 -30.15 2.59 4.41
CA ARG A 766 -30.05 1.44 3.52
C ARG A 766 -29.92 1.89 2.08
N ILE A 767 -29.28 1.05 1.25
CA ILE A 767 -29.14 1.34 -0.18
C ILE A 767 -30.50 1.59 -0.86
N PHE A 768 -31.58 0.98 -0.39
CA PHE A 768 -32.95 1.16 -0.91
C PHE A 768 -33.84 2.11 -0.09
N ASP A 769 -33.27 2.86 0.86
CA ASP A 769 -34.02 3.95 1.53
C ASP A 769 -34.20 5.15 0.57
N PRO A 770 -35.12 6.11 0.84
CA PRO A 770 -35.56 7.12 -0.14
C PRO A 770 -34.49 8.02 -0.79
N ASN A 771 -33.27 8.06 -0.24
CA ASN A 771 -32.13 8.82 -0.78
C ASN A 771 -31.06 7.94 -1.45
N GLY A 772 -31.27 6.62 -1.51
CA GLY A 772 -30.40 5.65 -2.17
C GLY A 772 -30.92 5.23 -3.55
N TRP A 773 -30.65 3.99 -3.91
CA TRP A 773 -31.03 3.32 -5.15
C TRP A 773 -32.34 2.54 -5.00
N ILE A 774 -33.36 3.00 -5.71
CA ILE A 774 -34.70 2.39 -5.70
C ILE A 774 -34.83 1.46 -6.90
N ALA A 775 -35.12 0.19 -6.65
CA ALA A 775 -35.33 -0.80 -7.69
C ALA A 775 -36.62 -0.56 -8.49
N GLY A 776 -36.59 -0.86 -9.79
CA GLY A 776 -37.70 -0.76 -10.73
C GLY A 776 -37.75 -1.94 -11.70
N GLY A 777 -38.93 -2.18 -12.27
CA GLY A 777 -39.18 -3.34 -13.14
C GLY A 777 -39.10 -4.66 -12.37
N GLY A 778 -38.28 -5.60 -12.86
CA GLY A 778 -37.93 -6.86 -12.18
C GLY A 778 -36.67 -6.79 -11.31
N GLY A 779 -36.13 -5.58 -11.07
CA GLY A 779 -34.87 -5.41 -10.34
C GLY A 779 -35.01 -5.56 -8.82
N LEU A 780 -33.93 -6.00 -8.17
CA LEU A 780 -33.72 -5.89 -6.72
C LEU A 780 -32.33 -5.32 -6.46
N VAL A 781 -32.20 -4.47 -5.43
CA VAL A 781 -30.94 -3.83 -5.06
C VAL A 781 -30.56 -4.24 -3.65
N ASP A 782 -29.33 -4.68 -3.48
CA ASP A 782 -28.72 -4.97 -2.17
C ASP A 782 -27.25 -4.54 -2.13
N LEU A 783 -26.64 -4.58 -0.95
CA LEU A 783 -25.21 -4.37 -0.75
C LEU A 783 -24.49 -5.72 -0.77
N SER A 784 -23.36 -5.81 -1.48
CA SER A 784 -22.53 -7.01 -1.44
C SER A 784 -21.86 -7.15 -0.07
N ASP A 785 -21.94 -8.33 0.55
CA ASP A 785 -21.22 -8.59 1.82
C ASP A 785 -19.70 -8.66 1.57
N SER A 786 -18.93 -8.09 2.48
CA SER A 786 -17.47 -7.99 2.50
C SER A 786 -16.70 -9.32 2.43
N ASN A 787 -17.40 -10.46 2.46
CA ASN A 787 -16.83 -11.80 2.44
C ASN A 787 -16.79 -12.46 1.03
N ILE A 788 -17.13 -11.74 -0.04
CA ILE A 788 -17.13 -12.24 -1.42
C ILE A 788 -16.32 -11.30 -2.33
N VAL A 789 -15.72 -11.82 -3.41
CA VAL A 789 -14.86 -11.14 -4.41
C VAL A 789 -15.62 -10.10 -5.27
N THR A 790 -16.51 -9.31 -4.66
CA THR A 790 -17.55 -8.48 -5.28
C THR A 790 -17.44 -7.00 -4.91
N VAL A 791 -16.24 -6.53 -4.57
CA VAL A 791 -15.92 -5.12 -4.29
C VAL A 791 -14.77 -4.70 -5.19
N HIS A 792 -14.84 -3.54 -5.83
CA HIS A 792 -13.79 -2.96 -6.66
C HIS A 792 -12.87 -2.08 -5.81
N GLY A 793 -13.46 -1.19 -5.03
CA GLY A 793 -12.79 -0.30 -4.08
C GLY A 793 -13.58 -0.20 -2.78
N GLY A 794 -12.93 0.10 -1.66
CA GLY A 794 -13.63 0.25 -0.38
C GLY A 794 -14.05 -1.08 0.28
N ARG A 795 -15.24 -1.10 0.88
CA ARG A 795 -15.80 -2.18 1.71
C ARG A 795 -17.00 -2.87 1.06
N GLN A 796 -17.72 -2.23 0.16
CA GLN A 796 -18.97 -2.74 -0.39
C GLN A 796 -19.27 -2.19 -1.79
N ALA A 797 -20.00 -2.96 -2.59
CA ALA A 797 -20.52 -2.55 -3.89
C ALA A 797 -22.04 -2.77 -3.96
N MET A 798 -22.71 -2.16 -4.94
CA MET A 798 -24.12 -2.43 -5.19
C MET A 798 -24.29 -3.73 -5.98
N ALA A 799 -25.10 -4.65 -5.47
CA ALA A 799 -25.64 -5.77 -6.22
C ALA A 799 -26.98 -5.36 -6.85
N LEU A 800 -27.08 -5.43 -8.17
CA LEU A 800 -28.34 -5.29 -8.91
C LEU A 800 -28.73 -6.66 -9.47
N GLU A 801 -29.71 -7.29 -8.83
CA GLU A 801 -30.37 -8.48 -9.36
C GLU A 801 -31.39 -8.06 -10.41
N TYR A 802 -31.51 -8.84 -11.48
CA TYR A 802 -32.47 -8.63 -12.56
C TYR A 802 -33.28 -9.90 -12.82
N ASP A 803 -34.60 -9.73 -12.98
CA ASP A 803 -35.53 -10.77 -13.45
C ASP A 803 -36.40 -10.20 -14.58
N ASN A 804 -35.97 -10.46 -15.80
CA ASN A 804 -36.64 -10.04 -17.01
C ASN A 804 -37.45 -11.19 -17.64
N LEU A 805 -37.84 -12.22 -16.89
CA LEU A 805 -38.60 -13.35 -17.44
C LEU A 805 -40.08 -13.01 -17.66
N ALA A 806 -40.57 -11.95 -17.01
CA ALA A 806 -41.92 -11.42 -17.17
C ALA A 806 -41.89 -9.92 -17.55
N SER A 807 -42.92 -9.46 -18.25
CA SER A 807 -43.12 -8.03 -18.55
C SER A 807 -42.97 -7.20 -17.27
N PRO A 808 -42.22 -6.09 -17.27
CA PRO A 808 -41.78 -5.29 -18.43
C PRO A 808 -40.50 -5.74 -19.17
N TYR A 809 -39.90 -6.89 -18.81
CA TYR A 809 -38.67 -7.42 -19.41
C TYR A 809 -37.43 -6.52 -19.21
N ASP A 810 -37.50 -5.60 -18.25
CA ASP A 810 -36.39 -4.77 -17.80
C ASP A 810 -36.31 -4.75 -16.27
N SER A 811 -35.09 -4.62 -15.78
CA SER A 811 -34.77 -4.50 -14.36
C SER A 811 -33.79 -3.35 -14.20
N ASN A 812 -34.07 -2.43 -13.27
CA ASN A 812 -33.26 -1.24 -13.07
C ASN A 812 -33.21 -0.81 -11.60
N ALA A 813 -32.27 0.08 -11.32
CA ALA A 813 -32.11 0.78 -10.06
C ALA A 813 -31.91 2.26 -10.34
N THR A 814 -32.68 3.13 -9.67
CA THR A 814 -32.64 4.58 -9.84
C THR A 814 -32.24 5.26 -8.55
N ARG A 815 -31.21 6.12 -8.59
CA ARG A 815 -30.89 7.06 -7.53
C ARG A 815 -31.38 8.46 -7.90
N THR A 816 -32.07 9.11 -6.95
CA THR A 816 -32.55 10.49 -7.10
C THR A 816 -31.78 11.41 -6.17
N PHE A 817 -31.09 12.41 -6.73
CA PHE A 817 -30.31 13.35 -5.94
C PHE A 817 -31.21 14.37 -5.22
N GLY A 818 -30.86 14.74 -3.99
CA GLY A 818 -31.64 15.71 -3.19
C GLY A 818 -31.74 17.08 -3.87
N SER A 819 -30.61 17.61 -4.34
CA SER A 819 -30.48 18.76 -5.25
C SER A 819 -30.06 18.29 -6.65
N SER A 820 -30.29 19.11 -7.67
CA SER A 820 -29.67 18.86 -8.99
C SER A 820 -28.15 19.03 -8.89
N GLN A 821 -27.39 18.27 -9.68
CA GLN A 821 -25.92 18.29 -9.73
C GLN A 821 -25.41 18.82 -11.08
N ASP A 822 -24.35 19.63 -11.05
CA ASP A 822 -23.58 20.07 -12.21
C ASP A 822 -22.45 19.09 -12.47
N TRP A 823 -22.64 18.23 -13.48
CA TRP A 823 -21.65 17.24 -13.89
C TRP A 823 -20.66 17.79 -14.92
N THR A 824 -20.66 19.11 -15.17
CA THR A 824 -19.73 19.78 -16.09
C THR A 824 -18.73 20.69 -15.36
N ALA A 825 -18.84 20.79 -14.03
CA ALA A 825 -17.92 21.54 -13.18
C ALA A 825 -16.46 21.07 -13.34
N ASP A 826 -15.51 21.98 -13.17
CA ASP A 826 -14.06 21.74 -13.31
C ASP A 826 -13.64 20.99 -14.58
N GLY A 827 -14.38 21.21 -15.66
CA GLY A 827 -14.05 20.67 -16.96
C GLY A 827 -14.35 19.17 -17.12
N VAL A 828 -15.12 18.56 -16.21
CA VAL A 828 -15.56 17.16 -16.31
C VAL A 828 -16.18 16.87 -17.68
N LYS A 829 -15.76 15.76 -18.29
CA LYS A 829 -16.25 15.31 -19.60
C LYS A 829 -16.73 13.87 -19.63
N SER A 830 -16.26 13.01 -18.72
CA SER A 830 -16.59 11.58 -18.76
C SER A 830 -17.17 11.08 -17.45
N LEU A 831 -18.01 10.06 -17.59
CA LEU A 831 -18.56 9.24 -16.53
C LEU A 831 -17.92 7.85 -16.64
N GLU A 832 -17.36 7.36 -15.55
CA GLU A 832 -16.90 5.99 -15.38
C GLU A 832 -17.74 5.30 -14.31
N LEU A 833 -18.02 4.03 -14.51
CA LEU A 833 -18.50 3.15 -13.46
C LEU A 833 -17.84 1.79 -13.61
N TRP A 834 -17.54 1.15 -12.49
CA TRP A 834 -17.00 -0.20 -12.50
C TRP A 834 -18.15 -1.20 -12.43
N VAL A 835 -18.16 -2.13 -13.37
CA VAL A 835 -19.20 -3.14 -13.50
C VAL A 835 -18.62 -4.52 -13.60
N ARG A 836 -19.24 -5.45 -12.92
CA ARG A 836 -18.87 -6.86 -12.93
C ARG A 836 -20.12 -7.69 -13.15
N GLY A 837 -20.03 -8.62 -14.08
CA GLY A 837 -21.03 -9.64 -14.29
C GLY A 837 -20.90 -10.79 -13.30
N TRP A 838 -21.93 -11.62 -13.25
CA TRP A 838 -21.93 -12.85 -12.47
C TRP A 838 -22.10 -14.05 -13.42
N PRO A 839 -21.04 -14.49 -14.11
CA PRO A 839 -21.18 -15.50 -15.17
C PRO A 839 -21.83 -16.79 -14.68
N ALA A 840 -22.52 -17.46 -15.61
CA ALA A 840 -22.89 -18.87 -15.46
C ALA A 840 -21.69 -19.75 -15.11
N TYR A 841 -21.56 -20.13 -13.83
CA TYR A 841 -20.79 -21.30 -13.48
C TYR A 841 -21.72 -22.51 -13.56
N VAL A 842 -21.65 -23.20 -14.70
CA VAL A 842 -22.41 -24.43 -14.90
C VAL A 842 -21.58 -25.58 -14.37
N GLY A 843 -22.06 -26.25 -13.33
CA GLY A 843 -21.42 -27.47 -12.88
C GLY A 843 -21.33 -28.49 -14.03
N GLY A 844 -20.26 -29.26 -14.06
CA GLY A 844 -19.97 -30.20 -15.13
C GLY A 844 -20.20 -31.64 -14.67
N TRP A 845 -20.62 -32.51 -15.59
CA TRP A 845 -20.62 -33.95 -15.38
C TRP A 845 -20.06 -34.67 -16.61
N THR A 846 -19.12 -35.58 -16.37
CA THR A 846 -18.61 -36.50 -17.39
C THR A 846 -18.56 -37.93 -16.86
N GLU A 847 -18.76 -38.91 -17.74
CA GLU A 847 -18.62 -40.33 -17.42
C GLU A 847 -17.57 -40.95 -18.36
N ALA A 848 -16.44 -41.37 -17.81
CA ALA A 848 -15.34 -41.98 -18.56
C ALA A 848 -14.88 -43.28 -17.88
N SER A 849 -14.97 -44.40 -18.61
CA SER A 849 -14.50 -45.71 -18.14
C SER A 849 -15.10 -46.18 -16.79
N GLY A 850 -16.33 -45.76 -16.46
CA GLY A 850 -17.01 -46.11 -15.20
C GLY A 850 -16.67 -45.19 -14.02
N THR A 851 -15.89 -44.13 -14.24
CA THR A 851 -15.70 -43.02 -13.31
C THR A 851 -16.58 -41.84 -13.74
N HIS A 852 -17.32 -41.28 -12.78
CA HIS A 852 -18.09 -40.05 -12.95
C HIS A 852 -17.31 -38.89 -12.33
N THR A 853 -17.00 -37.88 -13.12
CA THR A 853 -16.35 -36.65 -12.64
C THR A 853 -17.39 -35.54 -12.64
N ILE A 854 -17.61 -34.95 -11.46
CA ILE A 854 -18.48 -33.79 -11.27
C ILE A 854 -17.66 -32.59 -10.86
N THR A 855 -17.94 -31.46 -11.47
CA THR A 855 -17.40 -30.15 -11.07
C THR A 855 -18.55 -29.28 -10.62
N ALA A 856 -18.46 -28.65 -9.45
CA ALA A 856 -19.57 -27.88 -8.90
C ALA A 856 -19.11 -26.71 -8.02
N SER A 857 -19.87 -25.62 -8.04
CA SER A 857 -19.83 -24.54 -7.06
C SER A 857 -21.09 -24.59 -6.18
N GLY A 858 -21.34 -23.55 -5.38
CA GLY A 858 -22.57 -23.37 -4.60
C GLY A 858 -22.30 -23.13 -3.12
N THR A 859 -23.14 -22.31 -2.48
CA THR A 859 -22.97 -21.89 -1.08
C THR A 859 -23.14 -23.05 -0.10
N ASP A 860 -24.23 -23.80 -0.20
CA ASP A 860 -24.47 -24.98 0.63
C ASP A 860 -25.67 -25.83 0.18
N ILE A 861 -25.79 -27.06 0.68
CA ILE A 861 -26.97 -27.94 0.62
C ILE A 861 -27.62 -28.03 2.02
N GLU A 862 -27.70 -26.89 2.73
CA GLU A 862 -28.18 -26.83 4.11
C GLU A 862 -28.60 -25.41 4.49
N ASP A 863 -29.69 -24.95 3.87
CA ASP A 863 -30.42 -23.74 4.29
C ASP A 863 -29.82 -22.40 3.86
N VAL A 864 -29.44 -22.29 2.57
CA VAL A 864 -29.09 -21.00 1.97
C VAL A 864 -30.31 -20.07 2.02
N PRO A 865 -30.20 -18.86 2.60
CA PRO A 865 -31.29 -17.89 2.63
C PRO A 865 -31.72 -17.52 1.20
N ASN A 866 -33.01 -17.68 0.89
CA ASN A 866 -33.53 -17.34 -0.43
C ASN A 866 -33.73 -15.83 -0.58
N VAL A 867 -32.76 -15.16 -1.21
CA VAL A 867 -32.79 -13.71 -1.48
C VAL A 867 -33.96 -13.34 -2.41
N LYS A 868 -34.32 -14.23 -3.35
CA LYS A 868 -35.32 -13.97 -4.40
C LYS A 868 -36.79 -13.94 -3.94
N SER A 869 -37.12 -14.61 -2.82
CA SER A 869 -38.54 -14.75 -2.37
C SER A 869 -38.84 -14.12 -1.01
N GLY A 870 -37.81 -13.72 -0.25
CA GLY A 870 -37.98 -13.20 1.11
C GLY A 870 -38.60 -14.19 2.10
N THR A 871 -38.81 -15.47 1.72
CA THR A 871 -39.32 -16.52 2.61
C THR A 871 -38.77 -17.91 2.23
N GLY A 872 -38.04 -18.57 3.14
CA GLY A 872 -37.65 -19.98 3.04
C GLY A 872 -36.19 -20.23 2.67
N TYR A 873 -35.80 -21.50 2.75
CA TYR A 873 -34.43 -22.00 2.54
C TYR A 873 -34.30 -22.73 1.19
N HIS A 874 -33.14 -22.63 0.52
CA HIS A 874 -32.82 -23.38 -0.72
C HIS A 874 -31.43 -24.04 -0.69
N ASP A 875 -31.17 -24.92 -1.65
CA ASP A 875 -29.90 -25.63 -1.87
C ASP A 875 -29.13 -25.06 -3.08
N GLU A 876 -27.80 -25.02 -2.99
CA GLU A 876 -26.88 -24.60 -4.05
C GLU A 876 -25.81 -25.67 -4.34
N PHE A 877 -25.96 -26.40 -5.45
CA PHE A 877 -25.06 -27.50 -5.84
C PHE A 877 -25.23 -27.94 -7.30
N HIS A 878 -24.33 -28.79 -7.80
CA HIS A 878 -24.52 -29.49 -9.08
C HIS A 878 -25.05 -30.91 -8.87
N TYR A 879 -26.06 -31.30 -9.66
CA TYR A 879 -26.74 -32.58 -9.53
C TYR A 879 -26.73 -33.38 -10.82
N ALA A 880 -26.08 -34.56 -10.81
CA ALA A 880 -26.19 -35.54 -11.90
C ALA A 880 -27.10 -36.69 -11.45
N TYR A 881 -28.21 -36.92 -12.15
CA TYR A 881 -29.30 -37.77 -11.66
C TYR A 881 -29.95 -38.63 -12.74
N LYS A 882 -30.68 -39.65 -12.27
CA LYS A 882 -31.69 -40.37 -13.05
C LYS A 882 -33.04 -40.18 -12.41
N GLN A 883 -34.06 -40.03 -13.25
CA GLN A 883 -35.45 -40.03 -12.82
C GLN A 883 -35.90 -41.48 -12.63
N ILE A 884 -36.43 -41.80 -11.46
CA ILE A 884 -36.90 -43.15 -11.12
C ILE A 884 -38.43 -43.18 -11.17
N THR A 885 -38.96 -44.13 -11.94
CA THR A 885 -40.40 -44.37 -12.07
C THR A 885 -40.75 -45.80 -11.65
N GLY A 886 -41.95 -46.04 -11.11
CA GLY A 886 -42.38 -47.38 -10.64
C GLY A 886 -41.99 -47.72 -9.19
N SER A 887 -42.72 -48.66 -8.59
CA SER A 887 -42.56 -49.08 -7.18
C SER A 887 -41.47 -50.16 -7.01
N GLY A 888 -40.86 -50.20 -5.82
CA GLY A 888 -39.82 -51.11 -5.36
C GLY A 888 -38.70 -50.34 -4.64
N ILE A 889 -38.01 -50.97 -3.68
CA ILE A 889 -36.86 -50.38 -2.98
C ILE A 889 -35.82 -49.89 -4.00
N VAL A 890 -35.48 -48.60 -3.95
CA VAL A 890 -34.48 -47.95 -4.81
C VAL A 890 -33.20 -47.75 -4.01
N GLU A 891 -32.08 -48.22 -4.54
CA GLU A 891 -30.76 -48.03 -3.92
C GLU A 891 -29.85 -47.25 -4.85
N ILE A 892 -29.10 -46.29 -4.31
CA ILE A 892 -27.94 -45.68 -4.96
C ILE A 892 -26.68 -45.93 -4.15
N THR A 893 -25.66 -46.47 -4.79
CA THR A 893 -24.33 -46.73 -4.22
C THR A 893 -23.28 -46.02 -5.05
N ALA A 894 -22.30 -45.40 -4.40
CA ALA A 894 -21.13 -44.85 -5.05
C ALA A 894 -19.90 -44.94 -4.14
N LYS A 895 -18.72 -45.04 -4.74
CA LYS A 895 -17.45 -44.79 -4.06
C LYS A 895 -16.99 -43.39 -4.42
N VAL A 896 -16.91 -42.50 -3.44
CA VAL A 896 -16.26 -41.19 -3.62
C VAL A 896 -14.77 -41.45 -3.65
N GLU A 897 -14.10 -41.16 -4.76
CA GLU A 897 -12.67 -41.39 -4.95
C GLU A 897 -11.85 -40.18 -4.51
N SER A 898 -12.32 -38.97 -4.84
CA SER A 898 -11.61 -37.73 -4.52
C SER A 898 -12.56 -36.54 -4.35
N ILE A 899 -12.11 -35.56 -3.56
CA ILE A 899 -12.75 -34.27 -3.33
C ILE A 899 -11.62 -33.24 -3.41
N ASN A 900 -11.52 -32.52 -4.52
CA ASN A 900 -10.40 -31.62 -4.79
C ASN A 900 -10.91 -30.23 -5.20
N PRO A 901 -10.16 -29.16 -4.87
CA PRO A 901 -10.41 -27.88 -5.52
C PRO A 901 -9.97 -27.95 -6.99
N THR A 902 -10.68 -27.28 -7.89
CA THR A 902 -10.25 -27.17 -9.30
C THR A 902 -9.05 -26.25 -9.46
N ASP A 903 -8.94 -25.21 -8.61
CA ASP A 903 -7.78 -24.33 -8.52
C ASP A 903 -6.94 -24.69 -7.29
N PRO A 904 -5.67 -25.12 -7.44
CA PRO A 904 -4.80 -25.46 -6.32
C PRO A 904 -4.44 -24.26 -5.41
N CYS A 905 -4.70 -23.03 -5.83
CA CYS A 905 -4.47 -21.82 -5.04
C CYS A 905 -5.63 -21.49 -4.09
N VAL A 906 -6.80 -22.12 -4.27
CA VAL A 906 -7.97 -21.94 -3.41
C VAL A 906 -8.18 -23.23 -2.60
N PRO A 907 -8.04 -23.21 -1.26
CA PRO A 907 -8.25 -24.41 -0.46
C PRO A 907 -9.71 -24.87 -0.56
N ILE A 908 -9.93 -26.19 -0.60
CA ILE A 908 -11.28 -26.76 -0.56
C ILE A 908 -11.92 -26.46 0.80
N ASN A 909 -13.20 -26.07 0.81
CA ASN A 909 -13.91 -25.82 2.06
C ASN A 909 -14.02 -27.13 2.86
N ALA A 910 -13.76 -27.05 4.18
CA ALA A 910 -13.91 -28.15 5.14
C ALA A 910 -15.27 -28.86 5.06
N TRP A 911 -16.31 -28.14 4.64
CA TRP A 911 -17.69 -28.59 4.51
C TRP A 911 -18.16 -28.81 3.06
N ALA A 912 -17.27 -28.81 2.06
CA ALA A 912 -17.65 -29.22 0.70
C ALA A 912 -18.33 -30.60 0.75
N LYS A 913 -19.49 -30.77 0.10
CA LYS A 913 -20.32 -31.98 0.24
C LYS A 913 -20.30 -32.76 -1.06
N VAL A 914 -19.83 -34.00 -0.99
CA VAL A 914 -19.71 -34.90 -2.15
C VAL A 914 -20.36 -36.24 -1.82
N GLY A 915 -21.43 -36.61 -2.53
CA GLY A 915 -22.22 -37.77 -2.11
C GLY A 915 -23.30 -38.24 -3.07
N VAL A 916 -24.10 -39.17 -2.56
CA VAL A 916 -25.29 -39.70 -3.24
C VAL A 916 -26.55 -39.06 -2.64
N MET A 917 -27.49 -38.68 -3.50
CA MET A 917 -28.70 -37.96 -3.11
C MET A 917 -29.96 -38.58 -3.71
N VAL A 918 -31.06 -38.44 -2.97
CA VAL A 918 -32.45 -38.65 -3.42
C VAL A 918 -33.21 -37.34 -3.20
N ARG A 919 -33.98 -36.89 -4.20
CA ARG A 919 -34.76 -35.64 -4.12
C ARG A 919 -36.10 -35.73 -4.84
N ASP A 920 -37.12 -35.09 -4.28
CA ASP A 920 -38.51 -35.18 -4.74
C ASP A 920 -38.74 -34.42 -6.07
N SER A 921 -38.35 -33.14 -6.14
CA SER A 921 -38.44 -32.33 -7.37
C SER A 921 -37.06 -31.82 -7.80
N LEU A 922 -37.04 -31.03 -8.89
CA LEU A 922 -35.85 -30.32 -9.33
C LEU A 922 -35.71 -28.91 -8.73
N ASP A 923 -36.68 -28.46 -7.93
CA ASP A 923 -36.68 -27.12 -7.33
C ASP A 923 -35.64 -26.99 -6.18
N PRO A 924 -34.94 -25.85 -6.06
CA PRO A 924 -33.89 -25.66 -5.05
C PRO A 924 -34.33 -25.84 -3.59
N ASN A 925 -35.62 -25.73 -3.31
CA ASN A 925 -36.18 -25.86 -1.97
C ASN A 925 -36.77 -27.27 -1.68
N SER A 926 -36.61 -28.23 -2.60
CA SER A 926 -37.23 -29.56 -2.52
C SER A 926 -36.80 -30.36 -1.29
N LYS A 927 -37.71 -31.21 -0.80
CA LYS A 927 -37.36 -32.34 0.09
C LYS A 927 -36.25 -33.19 -0.51
N ASN A 928 -35.23 -33.51 0.29
CA ASN A 928 -34.06 -34.28 -0.17
C ASN A 928 -33.48 -35.14 0.96
N ALA A 929 -32.63 -36.10 0.59
CA ALA A 929 -31.73 -36.80 1.49
C ALA A 929 -30.39 -37.05 0.79
N LEU A 930 -29.29 -36.79 1.50
CA LEU A 930 -27.91 -36.81 1.02
C LEU A 930 -27.05 -37.62 1.99
N MET A 931 -26.33 -38.62 1.48
CA MET A 931 -25.21 -39.23 2.17
C MET A 931 -23.92 -38.75 1.51
N CYS A 932 -23.14 -37.93 2.21
CA CYS A 932 -21.94 -37.28 1.68
C CYS A 932 -20.69 -37.53 2.53
N ILE A 933 -19.55 -37.22 1.92
CA ILE A 933 -18.24 -37.10 2.56
C ILE A 933 -17.80 -35.65 2.40
N THR A 934 -17.17 -35.13 3.45
CA THR A 934 -16.60 -33.79 3.52
C THR A 934 -15.09 -33.87 3.75
N PRO A 935 -14.29 -32.85 3.34
CA PRO A 935 -12.84 -32.87 3.50
C PRO A 935 -12.35 -32.94 4.95
N GLU A 936 -13.01 -32.28 5.91
CA GLU A 936 -12.53 -32.21 7.30
C GLU A 936 -13.54 -32.68 8.36
N MET A 937 -14.82 -32.81 8.00
CA MET A 937 -15.88 -33.22 8.94
C MET A 937 -16.31 -34.68 8.79
N GLY A 938 -15.68 -35.41 7.87
CA GLY A 938 -15.93 -36.82 7.62
C GLY A 938 -17.24 -37.08 6.86
N ALA A 939 -17.87 -38.22 7.14
CA ALA A 939 -19.12 -38.63 6.49
C ALA A 939 -20.37 -38.10 7.23
N ALA A 940 -21.37 -37.65 6.47
CA ALA A 940 -22.59 -37.02 6.98
C ALA A 940 -23.84 -37.54 6.26
N PHE A 941 -24.94 -37.68 6.99
CA PHE A 941 -26.27 -37.91 6.43
C PHE A 941 -27.17 -36.69 6.66
N GLN A 942 -27.57 -36.01 5.60
CA GLN A 942 -28.38 -34.79 5.65
C GLN A 942 -29.73 -35.00 4.97
N TYR A 943 -30.79 -34.36 5.46
CA TYR A 943 -32.09 -34.43 4.82
C TYR A 943 -32.95 -33.20 5.07
N ARG A 944 -33.84 -32.90 4.11
CA ARG A 944 -34.92 -31.91 4.23
C ARG A 944 -36.29 -32.61 4.18
N LYS A 945 -37.10 -32.41 5.22
CA LYS A 945 -38.42 -33.08 5.38
C LYS A 945 -39.57 -32.43 4.62
N LEU A 946 -39.52 -31.12 4.40
CA LEU A 946 -40.59 -30.33 3.80
C LEU A 946 -39.99 -29.38 2.78
N ASP A 947 -40.72 -29.06 1.71
CA ASP A 947 -40.28 -28.04 0.76
C ASP A 947 -40.13 -26.69 1.48
N ALA A 948 -39.02 -25.99 1.20
CA ALA A 948 -38.62 -24.75 1.88
C ALA A 948 -38.49 -24.82 3.41
N GLY A 949 -38.45 -26.04 3.99
CA GLY A 949 -38.16 -26.27 5.40
C GLY A 949 -36.66 -26.32 5.68
N GLY A 950 -36.29 -26.20 6.95
CA GLY A 950 -34.89 -26.35 7.36
C GLY A 950 -34.36 -27.76 7.14
N THR A 951 -33.09 -27.86 6.77
CA THR A 951 -32.33 -29.09 6.64
C THR A 951 -31.94 -29.60 8.02
N THR A 952 -32.09 -30.89 8.24
CA THR A 952 -31.59 -31.57 9.43
C THR A 952 -30.39 -32.41 9.03
N SER A 953 -29.23 -32.07 9.56
CA SER A 953 -28.03 -32.89 9.41
C SER A 953 -27.89 -33.85 10.58
N TYR A 954 -27.73 -35.14 10.25
CA TYR A 954 -27.31 -36.16 11.19
C TYR A 954 -25.79 -36.33 11.09
N ASN A 955 -25.11 -35.44 11.83
CA ASN A 955 -23.69 -35.53 12.14
C ASN A 955 -23.45 -36.09 13.57
N TYR A 956 -24.46 -36.72 14.18
CA TYR A 956 -24.80 -36.66 15.61
C TYR A 956 -23.63 -36.46 16.61
N HIS A 957 -23.52 -35.23 17.10
CA HIS A 957 -22.76 -34.81 18.27
C HIS A 957 -23.57 -35.04 19.56
N ALA A 958 -23.64 -36.29 20.05
CA ALA A 958 -24.06 -36.54 21.42
C ALA A 958 -23.00 -37.34 22.16
N SER A 959 -22.63 -36.85 23.34
CA SER A 959 -21.63 -37.41 24.24
C SER A 959 -21.89 -38.91 24.53
N GLY A 960 -21.01 -39.79 24.03
CA GLY A 960 -21.07 -41.24 24.27
C GLY A 960 -20.06 -42.01 23.40
N GLU A 961 -19.69 -43.23 23.81
CA GLU A 961 -18.50 -44.01 23.38
C GLU A 961 -18.42 -44.45 21.88
N ASP A 962 -19.32 -44.00 20.99
CA ASP A 962 -19.26 -44.21 19.52
C ASP A 962 -18.67 -43.00 18.75
N TYR A 963 -18.12 -42.03 19.48
CA TYR A 963 -17.64 -40.69 19.07
C TYR A 963 -16.65 -40.60 17.88
N VAL A 964 -16.12 -41.72 17.33
CA VAL A 964 -14.93 -41.72 16.47
C VAL A 964 -15.19 -42.18 15.02
N ALA A 965 -16.32 -42.83 14.72
CA ALA A 965 -16.45 -43.61 13.48
C ALA A 965 -16.73 -42.83 12.18
N LEU A 966 -17.44 -41.69 12.21
CA LEU A 966 -17.82 -40.95 10.99
C LEU A 966 -16.92 -39.76 10.66
N ARG A 967 -16.40 -39.05 11.67
CA ARG A 967 -15.50 -37.89 11.49
C ARG A 967 -14.17 -38.26 10.84
N ASP A 968 -13.73 -39.49 11.07
CA ASP A 968 -12.46 -40.00 10.54
C ASP A 968 -12.62 -40.62 9.12
N ILE A 969 -13.82 -40.56 8.54
CA ILE A 969 -14.08 -41.07 7.19
C ILE A 969 -13.72 -40.02 6.14
N ASN A 970 -12.65 -40.27 5.41
CA ASN A 970 -12.20 -39.43 4.31
C ASN A 970 -12.29 -40.19 2.98
N ALA A 971 -12.41 -39.46 1.87
CA ALA A 971 -12.26 -40.04 0.55
C ALA A 971 -10.84 -40.65 0.37
N PRO A 972 -10.68 -41.80 -0.30
CA PRO A 972 -11.72 -42.55 -0.99
C PRO A 972 -12.59 -43.42 -0.05
N TYR A 973 -13.93 -43.38 -0.18
CA TYR A 973 -14.84 -44.14 0.69
C TYR A 973 -16.22 -44.40 0.04
N TRP A 974 -16.94 -45.42 0.51
CA TRP A 974 -18.24 -45.80 -0.06
C TRP A 974 -19.41 -45.22 0.72
N VAL A 975 -20.40 -44.71 -0.02
CA VAL A 975 -21.66 -44.17 0.48
C VAL A 975 -22.85 -44.82 -0.25
N ARG A 976 -23.97 -44.98 0.46
CA ARG A 976 -25.18 -45.57 -0.09
C ARG A 976 -26.44 -44.99 0.55
N LEU A 977 -27.47 -44.77 -0.26
CA LEU A 977 -28.84 -44.52 0.17
C LEU A 977 -29.77 -45.63 -0.32
N GLU A 978 -30.72 -46.00 0.52
CA GLU A 978 -31.83 -46.93 0.24
C GLU A 978 -33.14 -46.20 0.52
N LEU A 979 -34.01 -46.14 -0.49
CA LEU A 979 -35.35 -45.55 -0.42
C LEU A 979 -36.37 -46.69 -0.57
N ASP A 980 -37.22 -46.92 0.42
CA ASP A 980 -38.34 -47.86 0.30
C ASP A 980 -39.56 -47.16 -0.33
N SER A 981 -40.11 -47.78 -1.37
CA SER A 981 -41.04 -47.16 -2.33
C SER A 981 -42.48 -47.01 -1.88
N ASP A 982 -42.83 -47.51 -0.71
CA ASP A 982 -44.20 -47.35 -0.23
C ASP A 982 -44.40 -45.97 0.43
N TYR A 983 -43.51 -45.44 1.28
CA TYR A 983 -43.81 -44.20 2.05
C TYR A 983 -42.60 -43.35 2.55
N GLY A 984 -41.51 -43.22 1.79
CA GLY A 984 -40.50 -42.18 2.08
C GLY A 984 -39.56 -42.50 3.24
N ASP A 985 -39.39 -43.78 3.57
CA ASP A 985 -38.35 -44.24 4.49
C ASP A 985 -37.00 -44.28 3.75
N ILE A 986 -36.04 -43.51 4.28
CA ILE A 986 -34.68 -43.44 3.73
C ILE A 986 -33.68 -43.95 4.77
N ARG A 987 -32.83 -44.88 4.35
CA ARG A 987 -31.66 -45.35 5.12
C ARG A 987 -30.37 -44.97 4.45
N ALA A 988 -29.40 -44.58 5.27
CA ALA A 988 -28.07 -44.19 4.84
C ALA A 988 -27.02 -45.15 5.38
N TYR A 989 -26.06 -45.51 4.51
CA TYR A 989 -25.01 -46.46 4.84
C TYR A 989 -23.66 -45.96 4.34
N HIS A 990 -22.61 -46.42 5.01
CA HIS A 990 -21.23 -46.17 4.63
C HIS A 990 -20.39 -47.47 4.72
N SER A 991 -19.31 -47.54 3.94
CA SER A 991 -18.42 -48.71 3.94
C SER A 991 -16.98 -48.36 3.54
N SER A 992 -16.00 -48.98 4.20
CA SER A 992 -14.60 -48.89 3.79
C SER A 992 -14.24 -49.81 2.62
N ASN A 993 -15.09 -50.80 2.29
CA ASN A 993 -14.77 -51.85 1.32
C ASN A 993 -15.87 -52.14 0.29
N GLY A 994 -17.01 -51.46 0.36
CA GLY A 994 -18.14 -51.61 -0.59
C GLY A 994 -18.92 -52.92 -0.48
N SER A 995 -18.59 -53.79 0.48
CA SER A 995 -19.23 -55.10 0.67
C SER A 995 -19.79 -55.31 2.08
N SER A 996 -19.18 -54.69 3.09
CA SER A 996 -19.63 -54.67 4.49
C SER A 996 -20.14 -53.28 4.80
N TRP A 997 -21.46 -53.13 4.89
CA TRP A 997 -22.12 -51.84 5.07
C TRP A 997 -22.49 -51.61 6.53
N THR A 998 -22.18 -50.42 7.03
CA THR A 998 -22.62 -49.94 8.35
C THR A 998 -23.73 -48.93 8.11
N GLU A 999 -24.87 -49.14 8.76
CA GLU A 999 -25.99 -48.18 8.77
C GLU A 999 -25.66 -47.05 9.72
N VAL A 1000 -25.92 -45.80 9.30
CA VAL A 1000 -25.81 -44.63 10.18
C VAL A 1000 -26.95 -44.74 11.21
N GLN A 1001 -26.63 -44.92 12.50
CA GLN A 1001 -27.64 -45.15 13.55
C GLN A 1001 -28.36 -43.86 13.99
N GLY A 1002 -29.67 -43.97 14.27
CA GLY A 1002 -30.58 -42.84 14.57
C GLY A 1002 -31.58 -42.51 13.45
N VAL A 1003 -31.64 -43.35 12.41
CA VAL A 1003 -32.15 -42.98 11.08
C VAL A 1003 -33.19 -43.98 10.56
N ASN A 1004 -34.27 -44.20 11.33
CA ASN A 1004 -35.52 -44.66 10.70
C ASN A 1004 -36.38 -43.40 10.50
N LEU A 1005 -36.06 -42.68 9.43
CA LEU A 1005 -36.62 -41.39 9.10
C LEU A 1005 -37.64 -41.53 8.00
N GLU A 1006 -38.91 -41.38 8.36
CA GLU A 1006 -39.98 -41.11 7.41
C GLU A 1006 -39.77 -39.66 6.92
N ILE A 1007 -39.51 -39.49 5.63
CA ILE A 1007 -39.66 -38.22 4.90
C ILE A 1007 -41.02 -38.30 4.21
N PRO A 1008 -42.10 -37.81 4.85
CA PRO A 1008 -43.44 -38.03 4.33
C PRO A 1008 -43.62 -37.39 2.95
N GLY A 1009 -43.98 -38.23 1.98
CA GLY A 1009 -44.44 -37.80 0.65
C GLY A 1009 -43.34 -37.32 -0.30
N MET A 1010 -42.24 -38.07 -0.43
CA MET A 1010 -41.52 -38.13 -1.72
C MET A 1010 -42.39 -38.92 -2.71
N ASN A 1011 -42.78 -38.29 -3.81
CA ASN A 1011 -43.70 -38.85 -4.80
C ASN A 1011 -42.95 -39.31 -6.04
N LEU A 1012 -43.34 -40.45 -6.61
CA LEU A 1012 -42.82 -40.83 -7.92
C LEU A 1012 -43.33 -39.86 -9.00
N PRO A 1013 -42.47 -39.37 -9.90
CA PRO A 1013 -41.06 -39.73 -10.06
C PRO A 1013 -40.12 -39.02 -9.08
N VAL A 1014 -39.15 -39.75 -8.54
CA VAL A 1014 -38.08 -39.23 -7.68
C VAL A 1014 -36.76 -39.13 -8.46
N TYR A 1015 -35.90 -38.18 -8.10
CA TYR A 1015 -34.60 -37.96 -8.73
C TYR A 1015 -33.49 -38.52 -7.85
N VAL A 1016 -32.72 -39.48 -8.37
CA VAL A 1016 -31.67 -40.20 -7.62
C VAL A 1016 -30.35 -40.07 -8.34
N GLY A 1017 -29.29 -39.63 -7.63
CA GLY A 1017 -28.07 -39.19 -8.30
C GLY A 1017 -26.90 -38.83 -7.40
N LEU A 1018 -25.89 -38.23 -8.01
CA LEU A 1018 -24.66 -37.73 -7.39
C LEU A 1018 -24.79 -36.22 -7.20
N ALA A 1019 -24.51 -35.73 -5.99
CA ALA A 1019 -24.58 -34.32 -5.63
C ALA A 1019 -23.21 -33.82 -5.15
N VAL A 1020 -22.83 -32.63 -5.64
CA VAL A 1020 -21.55 -31.98 -5.30
C VAL A 1020 -21.77 -30.49 -5.09
N THR A 1021 -21.30 -29.95 -3.97
CA THR A 1021 -21.18 -28.51 -3.72
C THR A 1021 -19.77 -28.18 -3.23
N ALA A 1022 -19.28 -26.99 -3.59
CA ALA A 1022 -18.03 -26.48 -3.04
C ALA A 1022 -18.17 -25.91 -1.62
N HIS A 1023 -19.41 -25.75 -1.14
CA HIS A 1023 -19.71 -25.05 0.11
C HIS A 1023 -19.11 -23.63 0.14
N ASN A 1024 -19.08 -23.02 -1.04
CA ASN A 1024 -18.58 -21.70 -1.35
C ASN A 1024 -19.00 -21.37 -2.79
N ALA A 1025 -19.91 -20.41 -2.97
CA ALA A 1025 -20.40 -20.00 -4.29
C ALA A 1025 -19.28 -19.52 -5.24
N SER A 1026 -18.16 -19.04 -4.70
CA SER A 1026 -17.02 -18.49 -5.45
C SER A 1026 -15.90 -19.51 -5.70
N ALA A 1027 -16.00 -20.72 -5.16
CA ALA A 1027 -15.01 -21.78 -5.37
C ALA A 1027 -15.61 -22.96 -6.11
N VAL A 1028 -14.73 -23.82 -6.64
CA VAL A 1028 -15.12 -24.98 -7.42
C VAL A 1028 -14.54 -26.24 -6.80
N CYS A 1029 -15.41 -27.21 -6.54
CA CYS A 1029 -15.07 -28.56 -6.13
C CYS A 1029 -15.18 -29.51 -7.33
N THR A 1030 -14.11 -30.25 -7.60
CA THR A 1030 -14.12 -31.40 -8.51
C THR A 1030 -14.12 -32.69 -7.69
N ALA A 1031 -15.13 -33.51 -7.90
CA ALA A 1031 -15.28 -34.81 -7.27
C ALA A 1031 -15.28 -35.94 -8.30
N GLU A 1032 -14.62 -37.04 -7.96
CA GLU A 1032 -14.64 -38.25 -8.76
C GLU A 1032 -15.38 -39.36 -8.01
N PHE A 1033 -16.28 -40.05 -8.70
CA PHE A 1033 -17.01 -41.20 -8.19
C PHE A 1033 -16.72 -42.42 -9.06
N SER A 1034 -16.52 -43.56 -8.43
CA SER A 1034 -16.45 -44.86 -9.11
C SER A 1034 -17.54 -45.79 -8.58
N ASN A 1035 -17.74 -46.91 -9.28
CA ASN A 1035 -18.68 -47.96 -8.88
C ASN A 1035 -20.11 -47.45 -8.61
N VAL A 1036 -20.55 -46.43 -9.37
CA VAL A 1036 -21.88 -45.85 -9.24
C VAL A 1036 -22.91 -46.84 -9.75
N SER A 1037 -23.87 -47.20 -8.89
CA SER A 1037 -24.95 -48.14 -9.21
C SER A 1037 -26.27 -47.64 -8.64
N ILE A 1038 -27.31 -47.67 -9.47
CA ILE A 1038 -28.69 -47.44 -9.06
C ILE A 1038 -29.47 -48.72 -9.36
N THR A 1039 -30.12 -49.27 -8.34
CA THR A 1039 -30.95 -50.50 -8.46
C THR A 1039 -32.35 -50.24 -7.92
N GLY A 1040 -33.34 -51.01 -8.40
CA GLY A 1040 -34.75 -50.78 -8.05
C GLY A 1040 -35.45 -49.72 -8.92
N GLY A 1041 -36.77 -49.78 -8.98
CA GLY A 1041 -37.60 -48.95 -9.86
C GLY A 1041 -37.25 -49.09 -11.35
N THR A 1042 -37.62 -48.08 -12.15
CA THR A 1042 -37.33 -47.96 -13.59
C THR A 1042 -36.57 -46.65 -13.83
N PRO A 1043 -35.21 -46.69 -13.84
CA PRO A 1043 -34.39 -45.50 -14.02
C PRO A 1043 -34.37 -45.00 -15.47
N SER A 1044 -34.40 -43.67 -15.65
CA SER A 1044 -34.15 -43.01 -16.93
C SER A 1044 -32.66 -43.05 -17.33
N GLY A 1045 -32.33 -42.45 -18.48
CA GLY A 1045 -30.95 -42.05 -18.76
C GLY A 1045 -30.46 -40.98 -17.77
N TRP A 1046 -29.13 -40.82 -17.68
CA TRP A 1046 -28.52 -39.74 -16.89
C TRP A 1046 -28.90 -38.36 -17.44
N SER A 1047 -29.08 -37.41 -16.54
CA SER A 1047 -29.21 -35.97 -16.79
C SER A 1047 -28.45 -35.23 -15.70
N ASN A 1048 -28.11 -33.96 -15.91
CA ASN A 1048 -27.50 -33.13 -14.88
C ASN A 1048 -27.90 -31.66 -15.02
N GLN A 1049 -27.87 -30.92 -13.92
CA GLN A 1049 -28.05 -29.47 -13.86
C GLN A 1049 -27.59 -28.91 -12.51
N ASP A 1050 -27.37 -27.60 -12.45
CA ASP A 1050 -27.22 -26.88 -11.18
C ASP A 1050 -28.57 -26.65 -10.51
N ILE A 1051 -28.55 -26.68 -9.18
CA ILE A 1051 -29.70 -26.45 -8.31
C ILE A 1051 -29.40 -25.21 -7.49
N GLY A 1052 -30.24 -24.18 -7.60
CA GLY A 1052 -30.21 -22.96 -6.78
C GLY A 1052 -29.03 -22.00 -6.97
N ILE A 1053 -28.05 -22.33 -7.81
CA ILE A 1053 -26.93 -21.43 -8.13
C ILE A 1053 -27.42 -20.34 -9.10
N TYR A 1054 -27.61 -19.12 -8.60
CA TYR A 1054 -27.97 -17.96 -9.41
C TYR A 1054 -26.78 -17.47 -10.21
N SER A 1055 -26.93 -17.37 -11.53
CA SER A 1055 -25.88 -16.93 -12.44
C SER A 1055 -26.44 -16.40 -13.76
N ASN A 1056 -25.65 -15.57 -14.42
CA ASN A 1056 -26.07 -14.88 -15.63
C ASN A 1056 -25.91 -15.84 -16.81
N VAL A 1057 -27.03 -16.29 -17.36
CA VAL A 1057 -27.05 -17.19 -18.52
C VAL A 1057 -27.32 -16.39 -19.79
N GLY A 1058 -26.24 -15.98 -20.46
CA GLY A 1058 -26.30 -15.33 -21.77
C GLY A 1058 -26.14 -13.81 -21.75
N ALA A 1059 -25.83 -13.26 -22.92
CA ALA A 1059 -25.56 -11.84 -23.09
C ALA A 1059 -26.85 -11.01 -23.01
N LEU A 1060 -26.82 -9.92 -22.23
CA LEU A 1060 -27.95 -9.00 -22.06
C LEU A 1060 -27.46 -7.54 -22.11
N PRO A 1061 -28.27 -6.61 -22.65
CA PRO A 1061 -27.91 -5.20 -22.71
C PRO A 1061 -27.90 -4.59 -21.31
N LEU A 1062 -26.74 -4.10 -20.89
CA LEU A 1062 -26.56 -3.22 -19.74
C LEU A 1062 -26.74 -1.77 -20.21
N TYR A 1063 -27.50 -0.95 -19.49
CA TYR A 1063 -27.76 0.45 -19.84
C TYR A 1063 -27.69 1.38 -18.63
N ILE A 1064 -27.47 2.66 -18.94
CA ILE A 1064 -27.53 3.77 -17.98
C ILE A 1064 -28.38 4.90 -18.56
N THR A 1065 -29.18 5.55 -17.72
CA THR A 1065 -30.01 6.70 -18.07
C THR A 1065 -29.73 7.85 -17.13
N LEU A 1066 -29.49 9.04 -17.69
CA LEU A 1066 -29.47 10.29 -16.94
C LEU A 1066 -30.75 11.08 -17.20
N GLU A 1067 -31.27 11.72 -16.14
CA GLU A 1067 -32.43 12.63 -16.20
C GLU A 1067 -32.09 13.95 -15.50
N ASP A 1068 -32.34 15.08 -16.14
CA ASP A 1068 -32.19 16.42 -15.55
C ASP A 1068 -33.42 16.86 -14.73
N ASP A 1069 -33.31 17.98 -14.03
CA ASP A 1069 -34.39 18.52 -13.18
C ASP A 1069 -35.63 19.01 -13.95
N SER A 1070 -35.52 19.09 -15.28
CA SER A 1070 -36.57 19.48 -16.22
C SER A 1070 -37.17 18.26 -16.95
N ALA A 1071 -36.81 17.04 -16.51
CA ALA A 1071 -37.20 15.75 -17.07
C ALA A 1071 -36.71 15.49 -18.51
N GLY A 1072 -35.65 16.18 -18.95
CA GLY A 1072 -34.85 15.76 -20.11
C GLY A 1072 -34.07 14.49 -19.77
N SER A 1073 -34.14 13.46 -20.61
CA SER A 1073 -33.55 12.15 -20.32
C SER A 1073 -32.92 11.49 -21.54
N ASN A 1074 -31.80 10.79 -21.37
CA ASN A 1074 -31.14 10.01 -22.41
C ASN A 1074 -30.56 8.70 -21.85
N THR A 1075 -30.57 7.63 -22.65
CA THR A 1075 -30.10 6.30 -22.28
C THR A 1075 -28.95 5.84 -23.16
N ILE A 1076 -27.86 5.40 -22.54
CA ILE A 1076 -26.70 4.80 -23.20
C ILE A 1076 -26.66 3.30 -22.86
N ILE A 1077 -26.45 2.47 -23.89
CA ILE A 1077 -26.36 1.01 -23.76
C ILE A 1077 -24.89 0.61 -23.93
N HIS A 1078 -24.39 -0.29 -23.07
CA HIS A 1078 -23.04 -0.83 -23.17
C HIS A 1078 -22.85 -1.56 -24.51
N THR A 1079 -21.69 -1.37 -25.14
CA THR A 1079 -21.44 -1.92 -26.49
C THR A 1079 -21.19 -3.43 -26.50
N ASP A 1080 -20.66 -3.99 -25.42
CA ASP A 1080 -20.54 -5.43 -25.23
C ASP A 1080 -21.70 -5.98 -24.38
N PRO A 1081 -22.65 -6.73 -24.95
CA PRO A 1081 -23.73 -7.36 -24.18
C PRO A 1081 -23.24 -8.54 -23.33
N ASN A 1082 -22.00 -9.01 -23.50
CA ASN A 1082 -21.41 -10.01 -22.61
C ASN A 1082 -20.85 -9.40 -21.33
N ILE A 1083 -20.93 -8.08 -21.12
CA ILE A 1083 -20.39 -7.46 -19.90
C ILE A 1083 -21.05 -8.01 -18.63
N VAL A 1084 -22.34 -8.36 -18.71
CA VAL A 1084 -23.06 -9.04 -17.63
C VAL A 1084 -22.52 -10.45 -17.35
N LEU A 1085 -21.68 -11.01 -18.21
CA LEU A 1085 -21.03 -12.31 -18.02
C LEU A 1085 -19.58 -12.18 -17.55
N GLN A 1086 -19.00 -10.98 -17.47
CA GLN A 1086 -17.57 -10.83 -17.17
C GLN A 1086 -17.33 -11.01 -15.66
N PRO A 1087 -16.54 -12.01 -15.24
CA PRO A 1087 -16.26 -12.25 -13.83
C PRO A 1087 -15.22 -11.28 -13.25
N SER A 1088 -14.60 -10.41 -14.05
CA SER A 1088 -13.68 -9.39 -13.58
C SER A 1088 -14.35 -8.02 -13.66
N TRP A 1089 -13.97 -7.13 -12.76
CA TRP A 1089 -14.36 -5.73 -12.83
C TRP A 1089 -13.93 -5.11 -14.16
N GLN A 1090 -14.89 -4.48 -14.83
CA GLN A 1090 -14.73 -3.78 -16.10
C GLN A 1090 -15.06 -2.31 -15.88
N ALA A 1091 -14.15 -1.42 -16.29
CA ALA A 1091 -14.45 0.00 -16.33
C ALA A 1091 -15.37 0.29 -17.53
N TRP A 1092 -16.57 0.80 -17.27
CA TRP A 1092 -17.44 1.33 -18.30
C TRP A 1092 -17.29 2.84 -18.40
N ASN A 1093 -16.56 3.26 -19.42
CA ASN A 1093 -16.30 4.67 -19.70
C ASN A 1093 -17.29 5.24 -20.72
N ILE A 1094 -17.95 6.34 -20.35
CA ILE A 1094 -19.04 6.98 -21.10
C ILE A 1094 -18.74 8.47 -21.24
N ALA A 1095 -18.95 8.99 -22.45
CA ALA A 1095 -18.89 10.42 -22.66
C ALA A 1095 -20.14 11.11 -22.16
N LEU A 1096 -19.99 12.20 -21.40
CA LEU A 1096 -21.16 12.98 -21.01
C LEU A 1096 -21.87 13.59 -22.24
N SER A 1097 -21.12 13.89 -23.30
CA SER A 1097 -21.66 14.38 -24.58
C SER A 1097 -22.60 13.40 -25.28
N ASP A 1098 -22.51 12.09 -24.98
CA ASP A 1098 -23.40 11.08 -25.57
C ASP A 1098 -24.84 11.22 -25.05
N PHE A 1099 -25.05 11.83 -23.87
CA PHE A 1099 -26.37 12.06 -23.27
C PHE A 1099 -27.11 13.26 -23.90
N THR A 1100 -27.42 13.13 -25.19
CA THR A 1100 -28.13 14.19 -25.94
C THR A 1100 -29.53 14.47 -25.39
N GLY A 1101 -29.86 15.76 -25.23
CA GLY A 1101 -31.18 16.20 -24.73
C GLY A 1101 -31.32 16.21 -23.20
N VAL A 1102 -30.21 16.07 -22.47
CA VAL A 1102 -30.13 16.22 -21.01
C VAL A 1102 -29.33 17.48 -20.67
N ASP A 1103 -29.82 18.32 -19.75
CA ASP A 1103 -29.05 19.42 -19.16
C ASP A 1103 -28.06 18.88 -18.12
N LEU A 1104 -26.83 18.60 -18.54
CA LEU A 1104 -25.75 18.05 -17.70
C LEU A 1104 -25.35 18.95 -16.52
N THR A 1105 -25.78 20.22 -16.51
CA THR A 1105 -25.56 21.13 -15.38
C THR A 1105 -26.59 20.95 -14.25
N LYS A 1106 -27.60 20.10 -14.47
CA LYS A 1106 -28.74 19.91 -13.56
C LYS A 1106 -29.20 18.46 -13.46
N ILE A 1107 -28.26 17.52 -13.45
CA ILE A 1107 -28.58 16.10 -13.31
C ILE A 1107 -29.34 15.86 -12.01
N LYS A 1108 -30.50 15.19 -12.12
CA LYS A 1108 -31.42 14.93 -11.02
C LYS A 1108 -31.57 13.45 -10.69
N LYS A 1109 -31.42 12.58 -11.68
CA LYS A 1109 -31.44 11.12 -11.50
C LYS A 1109 -30.42 10.42 -12.35
N ILE A 1110 -29.92 9.31 -11.82
CA ILE A 1110 -29.16 8.28 -12.54
C ILE A 1110 -29.90 6.96 -12.39
N THR A 1111 -30.05 6.22 -13.49
CA THR A 1111 -30.66 4.89 -13.51
C THR A 1111 -29.73 3.91 -14.19
N LEU A 1112 -29.51 2.76 -13.56
CA LEU A 1112 -28.74 1.63 -14.12
C LEU A 1112 -29.68 0.46 -14.34
N GLY A 1113 -29.56 -0.27 -15.43
CA GLY A 1113 -30.45 -1.41 -15.67
C GLY A 1113 -29.95 -2.43 -16.69
N VAL A 1114 -30.57 -3.60 -16.66
CA VAL A 1114 -30.34 -4.72 -17.58
C VAL A 1114 -31.64 -4.99 -18.34
N GLY A 1115 -31.59 -4.99 -19.68
CA GLY A 1115 -32.74 -5.18 -20.56
C GLY A 1115 -32.90 -4.06 -21.62
N PRO A 1116 -33.97 -4.08 -22.43
CA PRO A 1116 -35.12 -4.98 -22.38
C PRO A 1116 -34.86 -6.29 -23.15
N ALA A 1117 -34.57 -7.38 -22.44
CA ALA A 1117 -34.37 -8.71 -22.99
C ALA A 1117 -34.60 -9.76 -21.90
N ALA A 1118 -35.20 -10.90 -22.28
CA ALA A 1118 -35.53 -11.95 -21.33
C ALA A 1118 -34.27 -12.62 -20.78
N GLY A 1119 -34.18 -12.69 -19.45
CA GLY A 1119 -33.09 -13.32 -18.71
C GLY A 1119 -33.15 -12.93 -17.24
N GLU A 1120 -32.41 -13.64 -16.41
CA GLU A 1120 -32.29 -13.37 -14.98
C GLU A 1120 -30.82 -13.46 -14.55
N GLY A 1121 -30.47 -12.83 -13.43
CA GLY A 1121 -29.10 -12.81 -12.93
C GLY A 1121 -28.78 -11.64 -12.01
N THR A 1122 -27.49 -11.38 -11.81
CA THR A 1122 -26.95 -10.33 -10.94
C THR A 1122 -25.76 -9.63 -11.60
N ILE A 1123 -25.70 -8.31 -11.49
CA ILE A 1123 -24.48 -7.55 -11.75
C ILE A 1123 -24.05 -6.82 -10.48
N PHE A 1124 -22.76 -6.52 -10.39
CA PHE A 1124 -22.20 -5.66 -9.37
C PHE A 1124 -21.77 -4.35 -10.00
N VAL A 1125 -22.05 -3.26 -9.32
CA VAL A 1125 -21.66 -1.90 -9.71
C VAL A 1125 -20.91 -1.29 -8.54
N ASP A 1126 -19.77 -0.68 -8.83
CA ASP A 1126 -18.94 0.01 -7.85
C ASP A 1126 -18.34 1.29 -8.47
N ASP A 1127 -17.84 2.19 -7.61
CA ASP A 1127 -17.11 3.40 -7.97
C ASP A 1127 -17.67 4.16 -9.20
N ILE A 1128 -18.81 4.85 -9.02
CA ILE A 1128 -19.35 5.75 -10.05
C ILE A 1128 -18.64 7.10 -9.94
N MET A 1129 -17.87 7.45 -10.97
CA MET A 1129 -16.92 8.57 -10.95
C MET A 1129 -17.06 9.47 -12.18
N LEU A 1130 -16.77 10.74 -12.00
CA LEU A 1130 -16.73 11.76 -13.04
C LEU A 1130 -15.32 12.29 -13.18
N TYR A 1131 -14.80 12.32 -14.40
CA TYR A 1131 -13.42 12.77 -14.66
C TYR A 1131 -13.38 14.02 -15.55
N PRO A 1132 -12.46 14.96 -15.25
CA PRO A 1132 -11.90 15.89 -16.24
C PRO A 1132 -11.30 15.15 -17.46
N PRO A 1133 -10.93 15.86 -18.54
CA PRO A 1133 -10.37 15.22 -19.74
C PRO A 1133 -9.10 14.43 -19.38
N ARG A 1134 -9.11 13.12 -19.65
CA ARG A 1134 -8.00 12.18 -19.39
C ARG A 1134 -7.91 11.15 -20.52
N CYS A 1135 -6.75 10.53 -20.69
CA CYS A 1135 -6.62 9.43 -21.64
C CYS A 1135 -7.38 8.17 -21.17
N MET A 1136 -8.00 7.44 -22.11
CA MET A 1136 -8.62 6.14 -21.86
C MET A 1136 -8.23 5.10 -22.92
N PRO A 1137 -7.58 3.98 -22.52
CA PRO A 1137 -7.14 2.94 -23.45
C PRO A 1137 -8.30 2.30 -24.24
N GLY A 1138 -8.10 2.08 -25.56
CA GLY A 1138 -8.99 1.24 -26.37
C GLY A 1138 -10.16 1.94 -27.06
N ARG A 1139 -10.23 3.29 -27.07
CA ARG A 1139 -11.11 4.04 -27.97
C ARG A 1139 -10.30 4.99 -28.86
N THR A 1140 -10.74 5.11 -30.12
CA THR A 1140 -10.23 6.10 -31.08
C THR A 1140 -10.26 7.50 -30.48
N PRO A 1141 -9.22 8.33 -30.70
CA PRO A 1141 -8.25 8.27 -31.81
C PRO A 1141 -6.79 7.97 -31.43
N ASP A 1142 -6.52 7.36 -30.28
CA ASP A 1142 -5.21 6.74 -30.02
C ASP A 1142 -5.12 5.40 -30.82
N PHE A 1143 -4.27 5.37 -31.85
CA PHE A 1143 -4.10 4.21 -32.74
C PHE A 1143 -3.05 3.22 -32.25
N THR A 1144 -2.16 3.65 -31.37
CA THR A 1144 -1.11 2.81 -30.75
C THR A 1144 -1.57 2.19 -29.43
N GLY A 1145 -2.55 2.81 -28.76
CA GLY A 1145 -3.10 2.41 -27.47
C GLY A 1145 -2.19 2.74 -26.30
N ASP A 1146 -1.27 3.70 -26.46
CA ASP A 1146 -0.23 4.05 -25.49
C ASP A 1146 -0.56 5.28 -24.63
N CYS A 1147 -1.74 5.85 -24.84
CA CYS A 1147 -2.25 7.03 -24.17
C CYS A 1147 -1.58 8.37 -24.49
N PHE A 1148 -0.79 8.44 -25.56
CA PHE A 1148 -0.19 9.66 -26.09
C PHE A 1148 -0.64 9.89 -27.53
N VAL A 1149 -1.44 10.93 -27.77
CA VAL A 1149 -1.80 11.35 -29.13
C VAL A 1149 -0.59 12.00 -29.79
N ASP A 1150 0.20 11.21 -30.49
CA ASP A 1150 1.51 11.64 -30.94
C ASP A 1150 1.79 11.33 -32.43
N TYR A 1151 3.07 11.34 -32.80
CA TYR A 1151 3.46 11.09 -34.18
C TYR A 1151 3.21 9.64 -34.62
N ASP A 1152 3.29 8.66 -33.73
CA ASP A 1152 3.10 7.26 -34.07
C ASP A 1152 1.63 6.96 -34.41
N ASP A 1153 0.68 7.63 -33.76
CA ASP A 1153 -0.72 7.58 -34.16
C ASP A 1153 -0.98 8.26 -35.50
N LEU A 1154 -0.42 9.45 -35.70
CA LEU A 1154 -0.55 10.19 -36.96
C LEU A 1154 0.03 9.40 -38.13
N LYS A 1155 1.09 8.63 -37.88
CA LYS A 1155 1.69 7.71 -38.84
C LYS A 1155 0.76 6.57 -39.18
N ILE A 1156 0.10 5.96 -38.20
CA ILE A 1156 -0.92 4.92 -38.46
C ILE A 1156 -2.10 5.50 -39.25
N LEU A 1157 -2.54 6.72 -38.92
CA LEU A 1157 -3.59 7.43 -39.68
C LEU A 1157 -3.16 7.66 -41.14
N ALA A 1158 -1.92 8.11 -41.36
CA ALA A 1158 -1.36 8.34 -42.68
C ALA A 1158 -1.25 7.04 -43.48
N ASP A 1159 -0.74 5.97 -42.87
CA ASP A 1159 -0.59 4.66 -43.50
C ASP A 1159 -1.96 4.07 -43.88
N ASN A 1160 -2.97 4.23 -43.02
CA ASN A 1160 -4.35 3.82 -43.31
C ASN A 1160 -4.98 4.66 -44.42
N TRP A 1161 -4.75 5.98 -44.43
CA TRP A 1161 -5.22 6.87 -45.50
C TRP A 1161 -4.60 6.50 -46.86
N LEU A 1162 -3.32 6.11 -46.88
CA LEU A 1162 -2.60 5.67 -48.07
C LEU A 1162 -2.99 4.26 -48.56
N ALA A 1163 -3.50 3.41 -47.67
CA ALA A 1163 -3.83 2.01 -47.97
C ALA A 1163 -5.25 1.76 -48.50
N LEU A 1164 -6.15 2.75 -48.47
CA LEU A 1164 -7.54 2.60 -48.89
C LEU A 1164 -7.68 2.51 -50.43
N VAL A 1165 -8.41 1.49 -50.90
CA VAL A 1165 -8.78 1.30 -52.33
C VAL A 1165 -9.78 2.37 -52.82
N ASN A 1166 -10.34 3.14 -51.87
CA ASN A 1166 -11.10 4.35 -52.12
C ASN A 1166 -10.91 5.26 -50.89
N PRO A 1167 -9.93 6.19 -50.89
CA PRO A 1167 -9.74 7.11 -49.77
C PRO A 1167 -11.03 7.90 -49.53
N ALA A 1168 -11.24 8.33 -48.29
CA ALA A 1168 -12.34 9.23 -47.95
C ALA A 1168 -12.34 10.40 -48.95
N VAL A 1169 -13.52 10.64 -49.53
CA VAL A 1169 -13.86 11.65 -50.53
C VAL A 1169 -13.10 12.95 -50.30
N ASP A 1170 -12.56 13.54 -51.37
CA ASP A 1170 -12.20 14.97 -51.50
C ASP A 1170 -12.93 15.83 -50.45
N MET A 1171 -12.23 16.13 -49.36
CA MET A 1171 -12.81 16.64 -48.12
C MET A 1171 -13.07 18.15 -48.18
N ASN A 1172 -12.44 18.82 -49.15
CA ASN A 1172 -12.61 20.24 -49.40
C ASN A 1172 -13.46 20.54 -50.66
N ASP A 1173 -13.97 19.51 -51.34
CA ASP A 1173 -14.75 19.56 -52.59
C ASP A 1173 -14.02 20.30 -53.72
N ASP A 1174 -12.68 20.22 -53.81
CA ASP A 1174 -11.87 20.91 -54.82
C ASP A 1174 -11.69 20.13 -56.13
N GLY A 1175 -12.12 18.86 -56.17
CA GLY A 1175 -12.05 17.93 -57.29
C GLY A 1175 -10.78 17.08 -57.32
N GLU A 1176 -9.88 17.22 -56.35
CA GLU A 1176 -8.64 16.44 -56.20
C GLU A 1176 -8.62 15.71 -54.84
N VAL A 1177 -7.86 14.62 -54.72
CA VAL A 1177 -7.57 13.98 -53.43
C VAL A 1177 -6.09 14.15 -53.14
N ASN A 1178 -5.74 14.99 -52.19
CA ASN A 1178 -4.38 15.45 -51.95
C ASN A 1178 -4.07 15.65 -50.45
N PHE A 1179 -2.91 16.23 -50.14
CA PHE A 1179 -2.48 16.43 -48.75
C PHE A 1179 -3.30 17.46 -47.98
N GLU A 1180 -4.07 18.31 -48.65
CA GLU A 1180 -5.02 19.22 -47.99
C GLU A 1180 -6.21 18.44 -47.42
N ASP A 1181 -6.67 17.38 -48.09
CA ASP A 1181 -7.68 16.46 -47.56
C ASP A 1181 -7.15 15.67 -46.36
N PHE A 1182 -5.91 15.18 -46.46
CA PHE A 1182 -5.25 14.54 -45.33
C PHE A 1182 -5.05 15.51 -44.15
N ALA A 1183 -4.74 16.78 -44.41
CA ALA A 1183 -4.62 17.78 -43.36
C ALA A 1183 -5.97 18.07 -42.68
N ILE A 1184 -7.08 18.03 -43.43
CA ILE A 1184 -8.43 18.13 -42.87
C ILE A 1184 -8.74 16.88 -42.04
N LEU A 1185 -8.44 15.69 -42.55
CA LEU A 1185 -8.60 14.41 -41.84
C LEU A 1185 -7.78 14.37 -40.54
N ALA A 1186 -6.50 14.72 -40.60
CA ALA A 1186 -5.59 14.76 -39.46
C ALA A 1186 -5.99 15.85 -38.45
N SER A 1187 -6.49 17.00 -38.91
CA SER A 1187 -7.01 18.04 -38.03
C SER A 1187 -8.30 17.60 -37.33
N GLN A 1188 -9.20 16.91 -38.02
CA GLN A 1188 -10.41 16.32 -37.42
C GLN A 1188 -10.07 15.18 -36.45
N TRP A 1189 -9.04 14.40 -36.76
CA TRP A 1189 -8.51 13.34 -35.90
C TRP A 1189 -7.88 13.89 -34.61
N PHE A 1190 -7.03 14.93 -34.70
CA PHE A 1190 -6.45 15.59 -33.53
C PHE A 1190 -7.49 16.26 -32.64
N GLU A 1191 -8.54 16.86 -33.22
CA GLU A 1191 -9.66 17.41 -32.45
C GLU A 1191 -10.48 16.31 -31.75
N ALA A 1192 -10.51 15.09 -32.28
CA ALA A 1192 -11.21 13.95 -31.67
C ALA A 1192 -10.44 13.29 -30.52
N ALA A 1193 -9.15 13.61 -30.33
CA ALA A 1193 -8.24 12.83 -29.48
C ALA A 1193 -8.16 13.29 -28.02
N LEU A 1194 -8.77 14.43 -27.73
CA LEU A 1194 -9.08 14.89 -26.39
C LEU A 1194 -10.57 14.60 -26.13
N TRP A 1195 -10.88 13.38 -25.69
CA TRP A 1195 -12.26 12.92 -25.49
C TRP A 1195 -12.79 13.26 -24.09
N PRO A 1196 -14.13 13.41 -23.89
CA PRO A 1196 -15.19 13.64 -24.91
C PRO A 1196 -15.78 15.05 -25.06
N ILE A 1197 -16.48 15.24 -26.19
CA ILE A 1197 -16.52 16.41 -27.08
C ILE A 1197 -17.70 17.38 -26.81
N GLU A 1198 -17.68 18.59 -27.40
CA GLU A 1198 -18.89 19.40 -27.65
C GLU A 1198 -20.03 18.66 -28.36
#